data_AF-A0A9E2VH91-F1
#
_entry.id   AF-A0A9E2VH91-F1
#
_cell.length_a   1.000
_cell.length_b   1.000
_cell.length_c   1.000
_cell.angle_alpha   90.00
_cell.angle_beta   90.00
_cell.angle_gamma   90.00
#
_symmetry.space_group_name_H-M   'P 1'
#
loop_
_entity.id
_entity.type
_entity.pdbx_description
1 polymer ?
#
loop_
_entity_poly.entity_id
_entity_poly.type
_entity_poly.pdbx_seq_one_letter_code
_entity_poly.pdbx_strand_id
1 'polypeptide(L)'
;MIPTLALLAAARIAFAQSPMVIGNAHFEFGISPDGKDLRFVDRATAKDHLRPGATSPCALVRREGKEFPATSASLANGRLVLGFGGCGVQATLRVEPRPDYVRLTVDSLTGGDIESLVFLNVPLALNGVPTEPFGACAFSLNLKTRVDQLPALQSELRAACYRKFGLIGASVAVVAVPTARMLDSLKQVLTDGDELPLCKVAGPWAREVPFNHGSYLFNFGSLVETNVNDWIAMARRLGVTQIDNHGGGAAFFRFGDFELNRAKWPEGWDTYSRIVARLHAAGIGSIFHTYAFFIDKGSKYVTPVPDRRLDAFRTFTLAEPITATADEIRVNESTAGMSTVTGFFVHNSLVLHLGDELVTFGGFSQEPPWRFTGVKRGAFGTKAAPHHKGDRARQLKECFGLFVPDPESSLFEEIAAAHAAVVNRCGFDGIYLDAIDGSSILRGDDESWYWADKFVVEIQQRLKKPVGMEMSAMWHHCWMYRTRWQAWDYPQRGQKRFVDLHTQSVNGGLLLPLHLGWWNFQAFDPPQVEPTYPDVMEYLGAKLIGWDAGISLTGAIDRERLRSTPLFRRAVDILRACEDMRHAGRFDEQTKAELRRPGSEFALVTDASGKTGFRRSHSEPHDANSAEPWTLAWRVKNPFVRQPVKFRLEALMSAAAYDDPKAIVLADFSRPESATAWKQTTAKGVGFSLGAQRADATDTAGLLVATNAGQVARNAAWVRLEQRFEPPLNLKAHQALGVALEGDGLGELVAIRLESPPHLAFGAVADRYVPVDFRGRRIVTLVETESARWNDYVWNDGKSLYNLYRETINFDVVQSASVWLQNLAPGKVTRCRLGPIKALPMLPGTLKNPAIMINGMTVVFPVELTSGSWIEGNGPDDCTLYGPKGETIKKVTPRGAWPHLDAGVNRCAFACAATNAPPPRARVTVFCVGARL
;
A
#
# COMPACT_ATOMS: atom_id res chain seq x y z
N MET A 1 -84.79 0.43 45.04
CA MET A 1 -84.98 -0.03 43.64
C MET A 1 -83.78 0.40 42.81
N ILE A 2 -83.16 -0.57 42.13
CA ILE A 2 -82.09 -0.52 41.12
C ILE A 2 -82.63 0.23 39.86
N PRO A 3 -81.84 1.01 39.07
CA PRO A 3 -80.83 0.40 38.20
C PRO A 3 -79.43 1.00 38.09
N THR A 4 -78.53 0.02 38.02
CA THR A 4 -77.16 -0.12 37.54
C THR A 4 -76.88 0.58 36.20
N LEU A 5 -75.74 1.27 36.08
CA LEU A 5 -75.07 1.57 34.81
C LEU A 5 -73.63 1.05 34.90
N ALA A 6 -73.29 0.12 34.00
CA ALA A 6 -71.99 -0.54 33.93
C ALA A 6 -70.99 0.28 33.10
N LEU A 7 -69.80 0.55 33.66
CA LEU A 7 -68.63 1.00 32.91
C LEU A 7 -67.93 -0.22 32.30
N LEU A 8 -67.91 -0.31 30.97
CA LEU A 8 -67.09 -1.26 30.22
C LEU A 8 -65.67 -0.69 30.06
N ALA A 9 -64.72 -1.24 30.81
CA ALA A 9 -63.29 -1.08 30.55
C ALA A 9 -62.91 -2.01 29.39
N ALA A 10 -62.68 -1.46 28.20
CA ALA A 10 -62.11 -2.19 27.08
C ALA A 10 -60.59 -2.35 27.29
N ALA A 11 -60.18 -3.48 27.86
CA ALA A 11 -58.78 -3.91 27.82
C ALA A 11 -58.39 -4.21 26.36
N ARG A 12 -57.54 -3.37 25.76
CA ARG A 12 -56.85 -3.71 24.51
C ARG A 12 -55.85 -4.82 24.81
N ILE A 13 -56.24 -6.06 24.56
CA ILE A 13 -55.30 -7.17 24.43
C ILE A 13 -54.48 -6.88 23.16
N ALA A 14 -53.24 -6.41 23.32
CA ALA A 14 -52.29 -6.35 22.23
C ALA A 14 -51.95 -7.79 21.83
N PHE A 15 -52.51 -8.27 20.72
CA PHE A 15 -52.00 -9.47 20.08
C PHE A 15 -50.54 -9.20 19.71
N ALA A 16 -49.61 -9.87 20.38
CA ALA A 16 -48.20 -9.85 20.00
C ALA A 16 -48.11 -10.44 18.58
N GLN A 17 -47.89 -9.57 17.59
CA GLN A 17 -47.66 -10.03 16.21
C GLN A 17 -46.41 -10.91 16.18
N SER A 18 -46.50 -12.03 15.47
CA SER A 18 -45.37 -12.96 15.35
C SER A 18 -44.21 -12.30 14.60
N PRO A 19 -42.95 -12.59 14.97
CA PRO A 19 -41.78 -12.15 14.23
C PRO A 19 -41.84 -12.53 12.75
N MET A 20 -41.33 -11.67 11.88
CA MET A 20 -41.12 -11.98 10.48
C MET A 20 -39.85 -12.81 10.35
N VAL A 21 -39.94 -13.91 9.61
CA VAL A 21 -38.82 -14.83 9.41
C VAL A 21 -38.48 -14.88 7.94
N ILE A 22 -37.23 -14.53 7.62
CA ILE A 22 -36.65 -14.62 6.28
C ILE A 22 -35.52 -15.64 6.34
N GLY A 23 -35.42 -16.56 5.39
CA GLY A 23 -34.36 -17.55 5.40
C GLY A 23 -34.56 -18.65 4.39
N ASN A 24 -33.70 -19.65 4.47
CA ASN A 24 -33.73 -20.85 3.63
C ASN A 24 -33.34 -22.08 4.48
N ALA A 25 -32.79 -23.13 3.86
CA ALA A 25 -32.39 -24.33 4.58
C ALA A 25 -31.19 -24.09 5.54
N HIS A 26 -30.35 -23.08 5.29
CA HIS A 26 -29.09 -22.87 6.00
C HIS A 26 -29.18 -21.84 7.12
N PHE A 27 -29.97 -20.78 6.93
CA PHE A 27 -30.05 -19.71 7.91
C PHE A 27 -31.47 -19.18 8.13
N GLU A 28 -31.63 -18.48 9.24
CA GLU A 28 -32.85 -17.76 9.61
C GLU A 28 -32.55 -16.35 10.11
N PHE A 29 -33.15 -15.35 9.49
CA PHE A 29 -33.14 -13.96 9.92
C PHE A 29 -34.52 -13.57 10.46
N GLY A 30 -34.58 -13.27 11.77
CA GLY A 30 -35.79 -12.85 12.45
C GLY A 30 -35.86 -11.34 12.61
N ILE A 31 -36.98 -10.73 12.24
CA ILE A 31 -37.28 -9.30 12.40
C ILE A 31 -38.53 -9.16 13.28
N SER A 32 -38.50 -8.23 14.22
CA SER A 32 -39.63 -7.89 15.08
C SER A 32 -40.65 -6.99 14.38
N PRO A 33 -41.94 -7.00 14.80
CA PRO A 33 -42.96 -6.11 14.26
C PRO A 33 -42.63 -4.62 14.32
N ASP A 34 -41.75 -4.19 15.24
CA ASP A 34 -41.25 -2.81 15.36
C ASP A 34 -39.97 -2.54 14.56
N GLY A 35 -39.56 -3.44 13.66
CA GLY A 35 -38.48 -3.21 12.70
C GLY A 35 -37.06 -3.41 13.24
N LYS A 36 -36.89 -4.16 14.33
CA LYS A 36 -35.58 -4.52 14.90
C LYS A 36 -35.15 -5.93 14.55
N ASP A 37 -33.85 -6.14 14.41
CA ASP A 37 -33.24 -7.47 14.27
C ASP A 37 -33.42 -8.25 15.58
N LEU A 38 -33.89 -9.48 15.48
CA LEU A 38 -34.10 -10.36 16.63
C LEU A 38 -33.06 -11.48 16.72
N ARG A 39 -32.70 -12.07 15.58
CA ARG A 39 -31.75 -13.19 15.49
C ARG A 39 -31.26 -13.39 14.07
N PHE A 40 -30.07 -13.94 13.92
CA PHE A 40 -29.51 -14.41 12.66
C PHE A 40 -28.89 -15.81 12.88
N VAL A 41 -29.69 -16.85 12.69
CA VAL A 41 -29.40 -18.20 13.18
C VAL A 41 -28.83 -19.09 12.06
N ASP A 42 -27.73 -19.76 12.34
CA ASP A 42 -27.30 -20.96 11.60
C ASP A 42 -28.23 -22.12 11.95
N ARG A 43 -29.01 -22.60 10.99
CA ARG A 43 -30.01 -23.65 11.21
C ARG A 43 -29.40 -25.00 11.51
N ALA A 44 -28.17 -25.26 11.07
CA ALA A 44 -27.51 -26.54 11.33
C ALA A 44 -27.09 -26.68 12.80
N THR A 45 -26.68 -25.57 13.43
CA THR A 45 -26.17 -25.58 14.81
C THR A 45 -27.10 -24.91 15.82
N ALA A 46 -28.17 -24.27 15.34
CA ALA A 46 -29.06 -23.39 16.12
C ALA A 46 -28.33 -22.21 16.79
N LYS A 47 -27.11 -21.90 16.35
CA LYS A 47 -26.32 -20.79 16.90
C LYS A 47 -26.81 -19.48 16.31
N ASP A 48 -27.11 -18.51 17.18
CA ASP A 48 -27.38 -17.14 16.78
C ASP A 48 -26.07 -16.38 16.56
N HIS A 49 -25.96 -15.76 15.39
CA HIS A 49 -24.83 -14.96 14.96
C HIS A 49 -25.15 -13.46 14.91
N LEU A 50 -26.34 -13.01 15.34
CA LEU A 50 -26.61 -11.59 15.55
C LEU A 50 -25.70 -11.06 16.68
N ARG A 51 -25.15 -9.85 16.50
CA ARG A 51 -24.26 -9.25 17.49
C ARG A 51 -24.98 -9.03 18.84
N PRO A 52 -24.47 -9.55 19.97
CA PRO A 52 -25.10 -9.35 21.27
C PRO A 52 -25.10 -7.88 21.74
N GLY A 53 -26.13 -7.49 22.50
CA GLY A 53 -26.12 -6.28 23.33
C GLY A 53 -26.53 -4.96 22.66
N ALA A 54 -26.81 -4.94 21.35
CA ALA A 54 -27.33 -3.76 20.65
C ALA A 54 -28.62 -4.12 19.89
N THR A 55 -29.73 -3.47 20.24
CA THR A 55 -30.94 -3.51 19.41
C THR A 55 -30.65 -2.74 18.11
N SER A 56 -30.44 -3.45 17.00
CA SER A 56 -30.24 -2.85 15.68
C SER A 56 -31.56 -2.80 14.89
N PRO A 57 -31.86 -1.70 14.19
CA PRO A 57 -32.97 -1.66 13.25
C PRO A 57 -32.61 -2.44 11.98
N CYS A 58 -33.56 -3.19 11.42
CA CYS A 58 -33.30 -3.99 10.21
C CYS A 58 -33.10 -3.13 8.95
N ALA A 59 -33.52 -1.86 9.01
CA ALA A 59 -33.44 -0.89 7.92
C ALA A 59 -33.43 0.56 8.43
N LEU A 60 -32.86 1.46 7.62
CA LEU A 60 -32.77 2.91 7.88
C LEU A 60 -33.14 3.68 6.61
N VAL A 61 -33.82 4.82 6.73
CA VAL A 61 -34.05 5.74 5.61
C VAL A 61 -33.45 7.10 5.92
N ARG A 62 -32.85 7.75 4.92
CA ARG A 62 -32.40 9.14 5.02
C ARG A 62 -33.34 10.07 4.28
N ARG A 63 -33.73 11.15 4.94
CA ARG A 63 -34.57 12.23 4.40
C ARG A 63 -34.23 13.54 5.12
N GLU A 64 -34.13 14.63 4.38
CA GLU A 64 -33.82 15.96 4.92
C GLU A 64 -32.52 15.95 5.74
N GLY A 65 -31.51 15.22 5.26
CA GLY A 65 -30.21 15.05 5.92
C GLY A 65 -30.23 14.25 7.23
N LYS A 66 -31.37 13.66 7.63
CA LYS A 66 -31.53 12.89 8.87
C LYS A 66 -31.84 11.42 8.59
N GLU A 67 -31.31 10.53 9.43
CA GLU A 67 -31.60 9.10 9.37
C GLU A 67 -32.74 8.71 10.32
N PHE A 68 -33.64 7.86 9.84
CA PHE A 68 -34.79 7.34 10.58
C PHE A 68 -34.77 5.81 10.53
N PRO A 69 -34.81 5.10 11.68
CA PRO A 69 -34.90 3.65 11.70
C PRO A 69 -36.29 3.15 11.31
N ALA A 70 -36.38 1.92 10.82
CA ALA A 70 -37.66 1.24 10.70
C ALA A 70 -38.33 1.14 12.08
N THR A 71 -39.62 1.46 12.14
CA THR A 71 -40.45 1.42 13.36
C THR A 71 -41.62 0.45 13.23
N SER A 72 -41.79 -0.15 12.05
CA SER A 72 -42.78 -1.18 11.79
C SER A 72 -42.30 -2.07 10.67
N ALA A 73 -42.60 -3.37 10.77
CA ALA A 73 -42.29 -4.32 9.72
C ALA A 73 -43.38 -5.41 9.64
N SER A 74 -43.72 -5.85 8.44
CA SER A 74 -44.67 -6.94 8.19
C SER A 74 -44.28 -7.73 6.95
N LEU A 75 -44.46 -9.06 6.99
CA LEU A 75 -44.12 -9.96 5.88
C LEU A 75 -45.36 -10.73 5.46
N ALA A 76 -45.81 -10.54 4.23
CA ALA A 76 -46.93 -11.29 3.64
C ALA A 76 -46.68 -11.52 2.15
N ASN A 77 -47.00 -12.72 1.66
CA ASN A 77 -46.90 -13.07 0.23
C ASN A 77 -45.54 -12.72 -0.41
N GLY A 78 -44.44 -12.95 0.31
CA GLY A 78 -43.08 -12.65 -0.18
C GLY A 78 -42.76 -11.14 -0.25
N ARG A 79 -43.53 -10.28 0.42
CA ARG A 79 -43.28 -8.84 0.50
C ARG A 79 -43.06 -8.42 1.94
N LEU A 80 -41.87 -7.90 2.24
CA LEU A 80 -41.53 -7.27 3.52
C LEU A 80 -41.83 -5.77 3.40
N VAL A 81 -42.83 -5.30 4.13
CA VAL A 81 -43.19 -3.88 4.21
C VAL A 81 -42.57 -3.28 5.46
N LEU A 82 -41.80 -2.22 5.29
CA LEU A 82 -41.10 -1.48 6.34
C LEU A 82 -41.64 -0.07 6.42
N GLY A 83 -42.08 0.35 7.60
CA GLY A 83 -42.53 1.72 7.87
C GLY A 83 -41.54 2.48 8.74
N PHE A 84 -41.31 3.74 8.39
CA PHE A 84 -40.41 4.67 9.07
C PHE A 84 -41.24 5.80 9.68
N GLY A 85 -41.88 5.51 10.82
CA GLY A 85 -42.88 6.39 11.43
C GLY A 85 -42.37 7.80 11.75
N GLY A 86 -41.06 7.94 12.00
CA GLY A 86 -40.43 9.23 12.27
C GLY A 86 -40.40 10.20 11.08
N CYS A 87 -40.62 9.72 9.85
CA CYS A 87 -40.61 10.55 8.64
C CYS A 87 -41.73 10.22 7.63
N GLY A 88 -42.65 9.32 7.98
CA GLY A 88 -43.79 8.95 7.13
C GLY A 88 -43.44 8.17 5.86
N VAL A 89 -42.23 7.64 5.77
CA VAL A 89 -41.78 6.83 4.64
C VAL A 89 -42.21 5.36 4.82
N GLN A 90 -42.52 4.70 3.72
CA GLN A 90 -42.72 3.26 3.67
C GLN A 90 -41.91 2.67 2.51
N ALA A 91 -41.25 1.54 2.74
CA ALA A 91 -40.54 0.76 1.74
C ALA A 91 -41.13 -0.66 1.67
N THR A 92 -41.27 -1.19 0.46
CA THR A 92 -41.66 -2.59 0.24
C THR A 92 -40.51 -3.31 -0.42
N LEU A 93 -40.03 -4.37 0.21
CA LEU A 93 -39.00 -5.27 -0.31
C LEU A 93 -39.66 -6.56 -0.79
N ARG A 94 -39.31 -7.00 -1.99
CA ARG A 94 -39.58 -8.35 -2.46
C ARG A 94 -38.57 -9.30 -1.81
N VAL A 95 -39.06 -10.40 -1.24
CA VAL A 95 -38.27 -11.43 -0.56
C VAL A 95 -38.40 -12.72 -1.36
N GLU A 96 -37.29 -13.19 -1.91
CA GLU A 96 -37.24 -14.36 -2.78
C GLU A 96 -36.25 -15.40 -2.24
N PRO A 97 -36.74 -16.38 -1.46
CA PRO A 97 -35.90 -17.49 -1.02
C PRO A 97 -35.38 -18.31 -2.21
N ARG A 98 -34.13 -18.74 -2.12
CA ARG A 98 -33.45 -19.68 -3.01
C ARG A 98 -32.74 -20.74 -2.16
N PRO A 99 -32.28 -21.86 -2.74
CA PRO A 99 -31.65 -22.93 -1.97
C PRO A 99 -30.49 -22.46 -1.07
N ASP A 100 -29.57 -21.66 -1.63
CA ASP A 100 -28.34 -21.25 -0.94
C ASP A 100 -28.30 -19.76 -0.55
N TYR A 101 -29.30 -18.96 -0.93
CA TYR A 101 -29.39 -17.54 -0.57
C TYR A 101 -30.84 -17.03 -0.50
N VAL A 102 -31.05 -15.81 -0.02
CA VAL A 102 -32.32 -15.08 -0.14
C VAL A 102 -32.08 -13.78 -0.88
N ARG A 103 -32.82 -13.51 -1.95
CA ARG A 103 -32.78 -12.22 -2.66
C ARG A 103 -33.76 -11.24 -2.02
N LEU A 104 -33.28 -10.03 -1.72
CA LEU A 104 -34.10 -8.91 -1.30
C LEU A 104 -34.01 -7.82 -2.37
N THR A 105 -35.15 -7.34 -2.86
CA THR A 105 -35.20 -6.28 -3.88
C THR A 105 -36.16 -5.17 -3.47
N VAL A 106 -35.73 -3.93 -3.60
CA VAL A 106 -36.57 -2.74 -3.36
C VAL A 106 -37.63 -2.63 -4.45
N ASP A 107 -38.88 -2.96 -4.12
CA ASP A 107 -40.01 -2.99 -5.06
C ASP A 107 -40.69 -1.62 -5.18
N SER A 108 -40.90 -0.92 -4.05
CA SER A 108 -41.53 0.41 -4.01
C SER A 108 -41.09 1.21 -2.79
N LEU A 109 -41.02 2.54 -2.92
CA LEU A 109 -40.98 3.47 -1.78
C LEU A 109 -42.07 4.53 -1.92
N THR A 110 -42.67 4.94 -0.81
CA THR A 110 -43.66 6.02 -0.72
C THR A 110 -43.35 6.93 0.47
N GLY A 111 -43.84 8.18 0.45
CA GLY A 111 -43.70 9.11 1.58
C GLY A 111 -42.74 10.29 1.37
N GLY A 112 -42.45 10.68 0.13
CA GLY A 112 -41.77 11.94 -0.22
C GLY A 112 -40.34 11.79 -0.77
N ASP A 113 -39.53 12.84 -0.59
CA ASP A 113 -38.20 12.98 -1.17
C ASP A 113 -37.13 12.18 -0.38
N ILE A 114 -36.94 10.91 -0.74
CA ILE A 114 -36.06 9.97 -0.03
C ILE A 114 -34.64 10.04 -0.58
N GLU A 115 -33.64 10.30 0.25
CA GLU A 115 -32.25 10.48 -0.18
C GLU A 115 -31.53 9.13 -0.33
N SER A 116 -31.70 8.24 0.64
CA SER A 116 -31.17 6.88 0.63
C SER A 116 -31.99 5.93 1.49
N LEU A 117 -31.87 4.63 1.20
CA LEU A 117 -32.46 3.54 1.99
C LEU A 117 -31.39 2.50 2.25
N VAL A 118 -31.14 2.19 3.53
CA VAL A 118 -30.46 0.96 3.97
C VAL A 118 -31.55 -0.08 4.17
N PHE A 119 -31.66 -1.05 3.25
CA PHE A 119 -32.75 -2.02 3.23
C PHE A 119 -32.36 -3.39 3.81
N LEU A 120 -31.09 -3.57 4.15
CA LEU A 120 -30.56 -4.67 4.96
C LEU A 120 -29.53 -4.08 5.91
N ASN A 121 -29.66 -4.34 7.21
CA ASN A 121 -28.73 -3.90 8.23
C ASN A 121 -28.66 -4.96 9.34
N VAL A 122 -27.73 -5.90 9.26
CA VAL A 122 -27.59 -7.01 10.21
C VAL A 122 -26.15 -7.07 10.72
N PRO A 123 -25.86 -6.54 11.92
CA PRO A 123 -24.54 -6.66 12.53
C PRO A 123 -24.33 -8.08 13.07
N LEU A 124 -23.26 -8.74 12.65
CA LEU A 124 -22.98 -10.11 13.07
C LEU A 124 -21.95 -10.15 14.22
N ALA A 125 -21.95 -11.28 14.93
CA ALA A 125 -20.92 -11.72 15.86
C ALA A 125 -19.77 -12.47 15.16
N LEU A 126 -19.84 -12.62 13.83
CA LEU A 126 -18.76 -13.16 12.99
C LEU A 126 -17.64 -12.12 12.81
N ASN A 127 -16.42 -12.60 12.67
CA ASN A 127 -15.26 -11.78 12.35
C ASN A 127 -14.99 -11.69 10.84
N GLY A 128 -15.61 -12.56 10.04
CA GLY A 128 -15.45 -12.56 8.57
C GLY A 128 -14.13 -13.22 8.14
N VAL A 129 -13.72 -14.29 8.82
CA VAL A 129 -12.44 -14.97 8.56
C VAL A 129 -12.62 -16.46 8.24
N PRO A 130 -11.74 -17.07 7.43
CA PRO A 130 -11.91 -18.46 6.97
C PRO A 130 -11.89 -19.53 8.06
N THR A 131 -11.41 -19.20 9.27
CA THR A 131 -11.36 -20.12 10.41
C THR A 131 -12.71 -20.27 11.12
N GLU A 132 -13.69 -19.40 10.83
CA GLU A 132 -15.04 -19.53 11.37
C GLU A 132 -15.80 -20.63 10.60
N PRO A 133 -16.59 -21.49 11.28
CA PRO A 133 -17.29 -22.62 10.63
C PRO A 133 -18.50 -22.18 9.80
N PHE A 134 -19.03 -20.98 10.06
CA PHE A 134 -20.18 -20.39 9.39
C PHE A 134 -19.78 -19.02 8.82
N GLY A 135 -20.17 -18.76 7.58
CA GLY A 135 -19.88 -17.52 6.88
C GLY A 135 -21.15 -16.86 6.39
N ALA A 136 -21.15 -15.53 6.31
CA ALA A 136 -22.26 -14.76 5.76
C ALA A 136 -21.76 -13.67 4.79
N CYS A 137 -22.59 -13.35 3.80
CA CYS A 137 -22.33 -12.35 2.78
C CYS A 137 -23.63 -11.69 2.30
N ALA A 138 -23.70 -10.38 2.34
CA ALA A 138 -24.60 -9.56 1.55
C ALA A 138 -23.88 -9.27 0.23
N PHE A 139 -24.32 -9.91 -0.85
CA PHE A 139 -23.75 -9.74 -2.18
C PHE A 139 -24.65 -8.82 -3.01
N SER A 140 -24.13 -7.66 -3.42
CA SER A 140 -24.85 -6.72 -4.27
C SER A 140 -25.14 -7.33 -5.64
N LEU A 141 -26.36 -7.22 -6.14
CA LEU A 141 -26.77 -7.83 -7.42
C LEU A 141 -26.79 -6.84 -8.59
N ASN A 142 -26.60 -5.54 -8.34
CA ASN A 142 -26.57 -4.51 -9.36
C ASN A 142 -25.79 -3.26 -8.92
N LEU A 143 -25.41 -2.41 -9.88
CA LEU A 143 -24.57 -1.22 -9.62
C LEU A 143 -25.23 -0.18 -8.70
N LYS A 144 -26.56 -0.12 -8.62
CA LYS A 144 -27.27 0.84 -7.75
C LYS A 144 -27.32 0.40 -6.28
N THR A 145 -26.93 -0.83 -5.98
CA THR A 145 -26.90 -1.37 -4.62
C THR A 145 -25.48 -1.29 -4.06
N ARG A 146 -25.32 -0.51 -3.00
CA ARG A 146 -24.07 -0.35 -2.27
C ARG A 146 -24.01 -1.36 -1.12
N VAL A 147 -22.93 -2.12 -1.07
CA VAL A 147 -22.51 -2.89 0.10
C VAL A 147 -21.05 -2.49 0.37
N ASP A 148 -20.77 -2.03 1.59
CA ASP A 148 -19.43 -1.50 1.92
C ASP A 148 -18.42 -2.61 2.23
N GLN A 149 -18.83 -3.68 2.95
CA GLN A 149 -17.93 -4.80 3.20
C GLN A 149 -17.71 -5.62 1.93
N LEU A 150 -16.45 -6.00 1.68
CA LEU A 150 -16.09 -6.81 0.52
C LEU A 150 -16.55 -8.28 0.72
N PRO A 151 -16.98 -9.00 -0.33
CA PRO A 151 -17.19 -10.44 -0.27
C PRO A 151 -15.86 -11.18 -0.02
N ALA A 152 -15.83 -12.42 0.47
CA ALA A 152 -16.95 -13.36 0.62
C ALA A 152 -17.40 -13.57 2.06
N LEU A 153 -16.57 -13.26 3.06
CA LEU A 153 -16.88 -13.45 4.48
C LEU A 153 -16.98 -12.08 5.16
N GLN A 154 -18.16 -11.78 5.70
CA GLN A 154 -18.50 -10.48 6.27
C GLN A 154 -18.85 -10.58 7.76
N SER A 155 -18.58 -9.51 8.50
CA SER A 155 -18.98 -9.31 9.90
C SER A 155 -20.22 -8.43 10.04
N GLU A 156 -20.70 -7.87 8.93
CA GLU A 156 -21.90 -7.04 8.85
C GLU A 156 -22.56 -7.24 7.48
N LEU A 157 -23.85 -7.54 7.48
CA LEU A 157 -24.65 -7.62 6.26
C LEU A 157 -25.40 -6.29 6.11
N ARG A 158 -24.85 -5.38 5.30
CA ARG A 158 -25.44 -4.05 5.11
C ARG A 158 -25.55 -3.70 3.63
N ALA A 159 -26.78 -3.44 3.17
CA ALA A 159 -27.05 -3.05 1.79
C ALA A 159 -27.89 -1.76 1.73
N ALA A 160 -27.48 -0.85 0.85
CA ALA A 160 -28.11 0.46 0.70
C ALA A 160 -28.28 0.87 -0.76
N CYS A 161 -29.19 1.80 -1.02
CA CYS A 161 -29.34 2.48 -2.31
C CYS A 161 -29.53 3.98 -2.10
N TYR A 162 -29.19 4.77 -3.13
CA TYR A 162 -29.18 6.23 -3.09
C TYR A 162 -29.96 6.79 -4.26
N ARG A 163 -30.67 7.91 -4.05
CA ARG A 163 -31.48 8.57 -5.07
C ARG A 163 -30.72 8.79 -6.38
N LYS A 164 -29.47 9.24 -6.28
CA LYS A 164 -28.60 9.54 -7.42
C LYS A 164 -28.41 8.35 -8.37
N PHE A 165 -28.26 7.13 -7.83
CA PHE A 165 -27.97 5.92 -8.61
C PHE A 165 -29.22 5.05 -8.84
N GLY A 166 -30.31 5.38 -8.16
CA GLY A 166 -31.60 4.70 -8.24
C GLY A 166 -31.94 3.94 -6.96
N LEU A 167 -33.17 4.13 -6.48
CA LEU A 167 -33.69 3.45 -5.28
C LEU A 167 -34.41 2.14 -5.63
N ILE A 168 -35.32 2.20 -6.61
CA ILE A 168 -36.14 1.07 -7.04
C ILE A 168 -35.32 0.07 -7.86
N GLY A 169 -35.52 -1.21 -7.56
CA GLY A 169 -34.78 -2.32 -8.15
C GLY A 169 -33.41 -2.57 -7.50
N ALA A 170 -32.99 -1.78 -6.50
CA ALA A 170 -31.81 -2.13 -5.71
C ALA A 170 -32.00 -3.52 -5.08
N SER A 171 -31.01 -4.39 -5.21
CA SER A 171 -31.15 -5.82 -4.94
C SER A 171 -29.87 -6.42 -4.35
N VAL A 172 -30.04 -7.26 -3.33
CA VAL A 172 -28.94 -7.96 -2.63
C VAL A 172 -29.28 -9.44 -2.46
N ALA A 173 -28.29 -10.32 -2.56
CA ALA A 173 -28.37 -11.70 -2.12
C ALA A 173 -27.78 -11.84 -0.71
N VAL A 174 -28.58 -12.35 0.22
CA VAL A 174 -28.14 -12.72 1.56
C VAL A 174 -27.75 -14.20 1.53
N VAL A 175 -26.45 -14.46 1.58
CA VAL A 175 -25.85 -15.80 1.64
C VAL A 175 -25.38 -16.03 3.07
N ALA A 176 -25.80 -17.13 3.69
CA ALA A 176 -25.23 -17.55 4.96
C ALA A 176 -25.27 -19.07 5.08
N VAL A 177 -24.08 -19.67 5.11
CA VAL A 177 -23.85 -21.10 4.90
C VAL A 177 -22.60 -21.54 5.69
N PRO A 178 -22.38 -22.86 5.89
CA PRO A 178 -21.07 -23.34 6.32
C PRO A 178 -19.96 -22.77 5.45
N THR A 179 -18.87 -22.26 6.05
CA THR A 179 -17.82 -21.51 5.34
C THR A 179 -17.24 -22.25 4.14
N ALA A 180 -17.13 -23.58 4.24
CA ALA A 180 -16.66 -24.44 3.15
C ALA A 180 -17.55 -24.39 1.88
N ARG A 181 -18.83 -24.02 2.01
CA ARG A 181 -19.79 -23.88 0.91
C ARG A 181 -19.93 -22.45 0.39
N MET A 182 -19.24 -21.48 0.99
CA MET A 182 -19.44 -20.06 0.67
C MET A 182 -19.19 -19.76 -0.80
N LEU A 183 -18.06 -20.22 -1.35
CA LEU A 183 -17.74 -19.97 -2.76
C LEU A 183 -18.77 -20.61 -3.70
N ASP A 184 -19.18 -21.85 -3.45
CA ASP A 184 -20.19 -22.53 -4.29
C ASP A 184 -21.54 -21.82 -4.25
N SER A 185 -21.94 -21.31 -3.09
CA SER A 185 -23.16 -20.52 -2.93
C SER A 185 -23.08 -19.20 -3.71
N LEU A 186 -21.92 -18.53 -3.67
CA LEU A 186 -21.68 -17.30 -4.44
C LEU A 186 -21.60 -17.56 -5.96
N LYS A 187 -21.07 -18.71 -6.39
CA LYS A 187 -21.16 -19.14 -7.81
C LYS A 187 -22.62 -19.27 -8.25
N GLN A 188 -23.49 -19.82 -7.40
CA GLN A 188 -24.91 -19.89 -7.68
C GLN A 188 -25.54 -18.49 -7.77
N VAL A 189 -25.29 -17.62 -6.78
CA VAL A 189 -25.80 -16.23 -6.78
C VAL A 189 -25.47 -15.51 -8.10
N LEU A 190 -24.21 -15.60 -8.55
CA LEU A 190 -23.76 -14.96 -9.78
C LEU A 190 -24.32 -15.62 -11.04
N THR A 191 -24.56 -16.93 -11.01
CA THR A 191 -25.17 -17.67 -12.14
C THR A 191 -26.66 -17.36 -12.29
N ASP A 192 -27.36 -17.14 -11.18
CA ASP A 192 -28.79 -16.81 -11.13
C ASP A 192 -29.07 -15.30 -11.34
N GLY A 193 -28.02 -14.47 -11.47
CA GLY A 193 -28.10 -13.03 -11.73
C GLY A 193 -28.06 -12.70 -13.22
N ASP A 194 -28.69 -11.59 -13.61
CA ASP A 194 -28.86 -11.16 -15.00
C ASP A 194 -28.45 -9.70 -15.26
N GLU A 195 -28.23 -8.88 -14.22
CA GLU A 195 -27.85 -7.46 -14.38
C GLU A 195 -26.33 -7.22 -14.53
N LEU A 196 -25.48 -8.11 -14.02
CA LEU A 196 -24.02 -7.97 -14.05
C LEU A 196 -23.38 -9.04 -14.94
N PRO A 197 -22.34 -8.71 -15.74
CA PRO A 197 -21.61 -9.69 -16.54
C PRO A 197 -21.04 -10.85 -15.71
N LEU A 198 -21.30 -12.07 -16.15
CA LEU A 198 -20.77 -13.26 -15.50
C LEU A 198 -19.31 -13.52 -15.91
N CYS A 199 -18.40 -13.59 -14.94
CA CYS A 199 -16.99 -13.93 -15.17
C CYS A 199 -16.59 -15.20 -14.39
N LYS A 200 -16.49 -16.34 -15.10
CA LYS A 200 -16.16 -17.65 -14.50
C LYS A 200 -14.66 -17.94 -14.35
N VAL A 201 -13.82 -16.91 -14.41
CA VAL A 201 -12.35 -17.03 -14.23
C VAL A 201 -11.82 -16.20 -13.04
N ALA A 202 -12.73 -15.61 -12.27
CA ALA A 202 -12.45 -14.66 -11.21
C ALA A 202 -13.45 -14.84 -10.04
N GLY A 203 -13.33 -14.01 -9.01
CA GLY A 203 -14.24 -14.02 -7.87
C GLY A 203 -14.34 -15.41 -7.23
N PRO A 204 -15.53 -16.02 -7.14
CA PRO A 204 -15.66 -17.31 -6.48
C PRO A 204 -15.07 -18.50 -7.26
N TRP A 205 -14.74 -18.32 -8.55
CA TRP A 205 -14.00 -19.31 -9.34
C TRP A 205 -12.49 -19.14 -9.27
N ALA A 206 -11.99 -18.03 -8.72
CA ALA A 206 -10.60 -17.62 -8.90
C ALA A 206 -9.58 -18.66 -8.42
N ARG A 207 -9.88 -19.39 -7.34
CA ARG A 207 -9.01 -20.44 -6.78
C ARG A 207 -8.83 -21.66 -7.67
N GLU A 208 -9.80 -21.92 -8.54
CA GLU A 208 -9.83 -23.08 -9.45
C GLU A 208 -9.06 -22.82 -10.75
N VAL A 209 -8.63 -21.58 -10.97
CA VAL A 209 -7.98 -21.15 -12.21
C VAL A 209 -6.46 -21.09 -12.00
N PRO A 210 -5.65 -21.96 -12.64
CA PRO A 210 -4.20 -21.98 -12.44
C PRO A 210 -3.51 -20.64 -12.76
N PHE A 211 -4.02 -19.89 -13.75
CA PHE A 211 -3.51 -18.56 -14.10
C PHE A 211 -3.49 -17.60 -12.89
N ASN A 212 -4.48 -17.68 -12.00
CA ASN A 212 -4.62 -16.76 -10.88
C ASN A 212 -3.57 -16.98 -9.76
N HIS A 213 -2.79 -18.06 -9.83
CA HIS A 213 -1.72 -18.40 -8.88
C HIS A 213 -0.30 -18.15 -9.44
N GLY A 214 -0.19 -17.67 -10.68
CA GLY A 214 1.09 -17.48 -11.36
C GLY A 214 1.78 -16.16 -11.01
N SER A 215 3.11 -16.17 -10.92
CA SER A 215 3.92 -14.96 -10.85
C SER A 215 4.12 -14.35 -12.24
N TYR A 216 4.31 -13.04 -12.32
CA TYR A 216 4.45 -12.32 -13.60
C TYR A 216 5.62 -11.34 -13.64
N LEU A 217 6.13 -11.10 -14.86
CA LEU A 217 7.18 -10.12 -15.15
C LEU A 217 6.61 -8.95 -15.96
N PHE A 218 6.91 -7.72 -15.53
CA PHE A 218 6.45 -6.51 -16.20
C PHE A 218 7.26 -6.22 -17.46
N ASN A 219 6.55 -5.87 -18.53
CA ASN A 219 7.04 -5.31 -19.77
C ASN A 219 6.56 -3.87 -19.91
N PHE A 220 7.51 -2.92 -19.85
CA PHE A 220 7.28 -1.48 -20.04
C PHE A 220 7.54 -1.02 -21.49
N GLY A 221 7.34 -1.91 -22.47
CA GLY A 221 7.47 -1.60 -23.90
C GLY A 221 8.83 -1.93 -24.52
N SER A 222 9.53 -2.93 -24.00
CA SER A 222 10.76 -3.47 -24.63
C SER A 222 10.53 -4.83 -25.31
N LEU A 223 9.39 -5.47 -25.11
CA LEU A 223 8.97 -6.67 -25.84
C LEU A 223 8.50 -6.33 -27.27
N VAL A 224 9.26 -6.80 -28.27
CA VAL A 224 8.98 -6.64 -29.71
C VAL A 224 9.12 -7.98 -30.42
N GLU A 225 8.63 -8.10 -31.66
CA GLU A 225 8.62 -9.38 -32.39
C GLU A 225 10.01 -10.04 -32.50
N THR A 226 11.06 -9.24 -32.66
CA THR A 226 12.44 -9.72 -32.83
C THR A 226 13.07 -10.27 -31.56
N ASN A 227 12.53 -9.96 -30.37
CA ASN A 227 13.11 -10.39 -29.09
C ASN A 227 12.17 -11.25 -28.22
N VAL A 228 10.99 -11.65 -28.71
CA VAL A 228 10.04 -12.49 -27.94
C VAL A 228 10.69 -13.77 -27.39
N ASN A 229 11.62 -14.39 -28.12
CA ASN A 229 12.32 -15.58 -27.66
C ASN A 229 13.20 -15.30 -26.42
N ASP A 230 13.80 -14.11 -26.33
CA ASP A 230 14.58 -13.71 -25.16
C ASP A 230 13.68 -13.54 -23.93
N TRP A 231 12.48 -12.97 -24.13
CA TRP A 231 11.46 -12.84 -23.09
C TRP A 231 10.95 -14.20 -22.60
N ILE A 232 10.67 -15.13 -23.51
CA ILE A 232 10.30 -16.51 -23.17
C ILE A 232 11.41 -17.17 -22.33
N ALA A 233 12.68 -17.02 -22.75
CA ALA A 233 13.82 -17.56 -22.01
C ALA A 233 14.02 -16.87 -20.65
N MET A 234 13.69 -15.59 -20.54
CA MET A 234 13.75 -14.84 -19.29
C MET A 234 12.64 -15.28 -18.32
N ALA A 235 11.39 -15.40 -18.78
CA ALA A 235 10.28 -15.88 -17.97
C ALA A 235 10.59 -17.25 -17.35
N ARG A 236 11.10 -18.20 -18.17
CA ARG A 236 11.54 -19.53 -17.71
C ARG A 236 12.68 -19.49 -16.70
N ARG A 237 13.62 -18.54 -16.84
CA ARG A 237 14.73 -18.38 -15.88
C ARG A 237 14.27 -17.80 -14.55
N LEU A 238 13.25 -16.96 -14.57
CA LEU A 238 12.67 -16.35 -13.36
C LEU A 238 11.67 -17.28 -12.65
N GLY A 239 11.20 -18.33 -13.33
CA GLY A 239 10.12 -19.20 -12.82
C GLY A 239 8.74 -18.55 -12.93
N VAL A 240 8.59 -17.46 -13.68
CA VAL A 240 7.30 -16.79 -13.89
C VAL A 240 6.55 -17.42 -15.07
N THR A 241 5.23 -17.44 -14.99
CA THR A 241 4.34 -18.05 -16.00
C THR A 241 3.57 -17.03 -16.81
N GLN A 242 3.78 -15.74 -16.55
CA GLN A 242 2.99 -14.64 -17.11
C GLN A 242 3.87 -13.43 -17.44
N ILE A 243 3.51 -12.72 -18.51
CA ILE A 243 4.05 -11.39 -18.83
C ILE A 243 2.93 -10.37 -18.64
N ASP A 244 3.22 -9.34 -17.86
CA ASP A 244 2.33 -8.22 -17.62
C ASP A 244 2.78 -7.02 -18.45
N ASN A 245 1.88 -6.45 -19.26
CA ASN A 245 2.22 -5.44 -20.26
C ASN A 245 1.74 -4.07 -19.79
N HIS A 246 2.58 -3.43 -18.96
CA HIS A 246 2.32 -2.13 -18.36
C HIS A 246 2.56 -1.00 -19.35
N GLY A 247 1.47 -0.34 -19.76
CA GLY A 247 1.51 0.84 -20.63
C GLY A 247 2.04 2.11 -19.98
N GLY A 248 1.84 3.24 -20.63
CA GLY A 248 2.20 4.56 -20.10
C GLY A 248 3.47 5.12 -20.73
N GLY A 249 3.31 6.26 -21.39
CA GLY A 249 4.40 7.00 -22.01
C GLY A 249 4.71 6.60 -23.45
N ALA A 250 5.55 7.41 -24.10
CA ALA A 250 5.87 7.31 -25.53
C ALA A 250 6.62 6.02 -25.93
N ALA A 251 7.15 5.26 -24.97
CA ALA A 251 7.93 4.06 -25.23
C ALA A 251 7.07 2.81 -25.52
N PHE A 252 5.78 2.79 -25.12
CA PHE A 252 4.89 1.65 -25.30
C PHE A 252 3.54 2.04 -25.93
N PHE A 253 2.48 2.17 -25.13
CA PHE A 253 1.19 2.71 -25.56
C PHE A 253 0.70 3.77 -24.57
N ARG A 254 -0.12 4.69 -25.07
CA ARG A 254 -0.68 5.80 -24.28
C ARG A 254 -1.99 5.40 -23.59
N PHE A 255 -2.28 5.99 -22.45
CA PHE A 255 -3.55 5.74 -21.75
C PHE A 255 -4.73 6.49 -22.41
N GLY A 256 -5.92 5.91 -22.29
CA GLY A 256 -7.16 6.42 -22.87
C GLY A 256 -7.42 5.91 -24.29
N ASP A 257 -6.52 6.16 -25.24
CA ASP A 257 -6.69 5.74 -26.64
C ASP A 257 -5.92 4.46 -27.03
N PHE A 258 -4.98 4.02 -26.19
CA PHE A 258 -4.16 2.82 -26.39
C PHE A 258 -3.41 2.79 -27.71
N GLU A 259 -3.04 3.95 -28.25
CA GLU A 259 -2.20 4.00 -29.44
C GLU A 259 -0.77 3.54 -29.07
N LEU A 260 -0.30 2.50 -29.76
CA LEU A 260 1.06 1.97 -29.63
C LEU A 260 2.09 2.88 -30.31
N ASN A 261 3.32 2.84 -29.83
CA ASN A 261 4.46 3.44 -30.51
C ASN A 261 4.70 2.73 -31.85
N ARG A 262 4.26 3.38 -32.94
CA ARG A 262 4.37 2.86 -34.31
C ARG A 262 5.80 2.63 -34.79
N ALA A 263 6.81 3.27 -34.18
CA ALA A 263 8.20 3.00 -34.52
C ALA A 263 8.65 1.60 -34.04
N LYS A 264 8.06 1.10 -32.96
CA LYS A 264 8.34 -0.24 -32.40
C LYS A 264 7.35 -1.30 -32.89
N TRP A 265 6.08 -0.94 -33.05
CA TRP A 265 5.01 -1.81 -33.56
C TRP A 265 4.30 -1.11 -34.73
N PRO A 266 4.84 -1.19 -35.96
CA PRO A 266 4.30 -0.47 -37.13
C PRO A 266 2.84 -0.78 -37.43
N GLU A 267 2.43 -2.05 -37.34
CA GLU A 267 1.03 -2.48 -37.53
C GLU A 267 0.20 -2.36 -36.23
N GLY A 268 0.78 -1.80 -35.16
CA GLY A 268 0.12 -1.58 -33.88
C GLY A 268 -0.27 -2.91 -33.21
N TRP A 269 -1.54 -3.00 -32.80
CA TRP A 269 -2.04 -4.15 -32.04
C TRP A 269 -2.06 -5.46 -32.83
N ASP A 270 -1.97 -5.43 -34.17
CA ASP A 270 -1.83 -6.68 -34.96
C ASP A 270 -0.45 -7.30 -34.75
N THR A 271 0.62 -6.49 -34.79
CA THR A 271 1.97 -6.93 -34.38
C THR A 271 1.94 -7.49 -32.96
N TYR A 272 1.27 -6.80 -32.04
CA TYR A 272 1.23 -7.22 -30.65
C TYR A 272 0.44 -8.52 -30.43
N SER A 273 -0.64 -8.74 -31.18
CA SER A 273 -1.40 -10.01 -31.15
C SER A 273 -0.53 -11.22 -31.51
N ARG A 274 0.38 -11.08 -32.48
CA ARG A 274 1.34 -12.12 -32.86
C ARG A 274 2.36 -12.40 -31.77
N ILE A 275 2.77 -11.36 -31.04
CA ILE A 275 3.63 -11.52 -29.85
C ILE A 275 2.89 -12.33 -28.78
N VAL A 276 1.65 -11.97 -28.45
CA VAL A 276 0.84 -12.68 -27.46
C VAL A 276 0.63 -14.15 -27.86
N ALA A 277 0.32 -14.42 -29.13
CA ALA A 277 0.19 -15.79 -29.64
C ALA A 277 1.47 -16.62 -29.46
N ARG A 278 2.65 -16.01 -29.61
CA ARG A 278 3.95 -16.68 -29.37
C ARG A 278 4.22 -16.93 -27.89
N LEU A 279 3.79 -16.04 -27.00
CA LEU A 279 3.84 -16.27 -25.55
C LEU A 279 2.93 -17.44 -25.16
N HIS A 280 1.70 -17.47 -25.67
CA HIS A 280 0.76 -18.58 -25.46
C HIS A 280 1.31 -19.92 -25.97
N ALA A 281 1.90 -19.94 -27.16
CA ALA A 281 2.55 -21.16 -27.70
C ALA A 281 3.71 -21.66 -26.81
N ALA A 282 4.31 -20.78 -25.99
CA ALA A 282 5.34 -21.12 -25.03
C ALA A 282 4.80 -21.46 -23.63
N GLY A 283 3.48 -21.45 -23.42
CA GLY A 283 2.82 -21.68 -22.14
C GLY A 283 2.85 -20.49 -21.18
N ILE A 284 3.03 -19.26 -21.71
CA ILE A 284 3.13 -18.04 -20.92
C ILE A 284 1.87 -17.20 -21.12
N GLY A 285 1.16 -16.90 -20.03
CA GLY A 285 -0.02 -16.03 -20.05
C GLY A 285 0.34 -14.57 -20.23
N SER A 286 -0.62 -13.75 -20.68
CA SER A 286 -0.38 -12.34 -20.99
C SER A 286 -1.44 -11.43 -20.36
N ILE A 287 -1.00 -10.42 -19.59
CA ILE A 287 -1.87 -9.45 -18.91
C ILE A 287 -1.77 -8.09 -19.61
N PHE A 288 -2.92 -7.43 -19.81
CA PHE A 288 -2.99 -6.05 -20.28
C PHE A 288 -3.04 -5.10 -19.07
N HIS A 289 -1.93 -4.44 -18.74
CA HIS A 289 -1.83 -3.53 -17.60
C HIS A 289 -1.88 -2.08 -18.08
N THR A 290 -2.93 -1.38 -17.66
CA THR A 290 -3.23 -0.01 -18.08
C THR A 290 -3.80 0.79 -16.93
N TYR A 291 -3.69 2.11 -17.02
CA TYR A 291 -4.47 2.98 -16.15
C TYR A 291 -5.94 2.89 -16.58
N ALA A 292 -6.85 2.98 -15.61
CA ALA A 292 -8.31 2.87 -15.81
C ALA A 292 -8.89 3.97 -16.74
N PHE A 293 -9.65 4.92 -16.22
CA PHE A 293 -10.29 5.99 -17.02
C PHE A 293 -9.36 7.17 -17.32
N PHE A 294 -8.06 7.07 -17.06
CA PHE A 294 -7.11 8.17 -17.28
C PHE A 294 -6.71 8.33 -18.73
N ILE A 295 -6.50 9.58 -19.14
CA ILE A 295 -6.29 10.00 -20.52
C ILE A 295 -4.93 10.70 -20.63
N ASP A 296 -4.08 10.17 -21.50
CA ASP A 296 -2.78 10.76 -21.83
C ASP A 296 -2.94 12.10 -22.57
N LYS A 297 -2.07 13.07 -22.26
CA LYS A 297 -2.10 14.42 -22.85
C LYS A 297 -1.77 14.44 -24.35
N GLY A 298 -1.14 13.39 -24.86
CA GLY A 298 -0.94 13.17 -26.29
C GLY A 298 -2.08 12.42 -26.98
N SER A 299 -3.06 11.88 -26.24
CA SER A 299 -4.12 11.05 -26.82
C SER A 299 -5.01 11.83 -27.81
N LYS A 300 -5.72 11.09 -28.68
CA LYS A 300 -6.70 11.68 -29.62
C LYS A 300 -7.81 12.49 -28.95
N TYR A 301 -8.04 12.31 -27.65
CA TYR A 301 -9.05 13.04 -26.88
C TYR A 301 -8.55 14.39 -26.36
N VAL A 302 -7.25 14.68 -26.52
CA VAL A 302 -6.63 15.92 -26.01
C VAL A 302 -6.06 16.75 -27.15
N THR A 303 -5.49 16.11 -28.17
CA THR A 303 -4.74 16.79 -29.23
C THR A 303 -5.05 16.20 -30.61
N PRO A 304 -5.10 17.02 -31.68
CA PRO A 304 -4.94 18.48 -31.70
C PRO A 304 -6.17 19.27 -31.23
N VAL A 305 -7.31 18.60 -31.05
CA VAL A 305 -8.56 19.20 -30.57
C VAL A 305 -8.97 18.48 -29.28
N PRO A 306 -9.06 19.19 -28.15
CA PRO A 306 -9.46 18.59 -26.87
C PRO A 306 -10.95 18.23 -26.88
N ASP A 307 -11.29 17.04 -26.40
CA ASP A 307 -12.68 16.60 -26.31
C ASP A 307 -13.44 17.41 -25.24
N ARG A 308 -14.60 17.94 -25.61
CA ARG A 308 -15.47 18.74 -24.71
C ARG A 308 -15.98 17.95 -23.51
N ARG A 309 -15.92 16.62 -23.57
CA ARG A 309 -16.31 15.68 -22.51
C ARG A 309 -15.19 15.39 -21.50
N LEU A 310 -14.01 16.00 -21.61
CA LEU A 310 -13.03 16.00 -20.51
C LEU A 310 -13.62 16.68 -19.27
N ASP A 311 -13.36 16.13 -18.07
CA ASP A 311 -13.93 16.65 -16.83
C ASP A 311 -13.17 17.88 -16.33
N ALA A 312 -13.85 18.71 -15.53
CA ALA A 312 -13.31 19.95 -14.99
C ALA A 312 -13.63 20.12 -13.50
N PHE A 313 -12.71 20.70 -12.74
CA PHE A 313 -12.98 21.10 -11.35
C PHE A 313 -13.93 22.28 -11.29
N ARG A 314 -13.73 23.26 -12.18
CA ARG A 314 -14.37 24.57 -12.16
C ARG A 314 -14.57 25.07 -13.59
N THR A 315 -15.57 25.92 -13.77
CA THR A 315 -15.81 26.66 -15.00
C THR A 315 -15.77 28.15 -14.71
N PHE A 316 -15.04 28.87 -15.54
CA PHE A 316 -14.94 30.32 -15.54
C PHE A 316 -15.53 30.88 -16.84
N THR A 317 -15.88 32.15 -16.83
CA THR A 317 -16.41 32.90 -17.95
C THR A 317 -15.46 34.04 -18.28
N LEU A 318 -15.03 34.15 -19.54
CA LEU A 318 -14.14 35.21 -19.98
C LEU A 318 -14.79 36.58 -19.79
N ALA A 319 -14.10 37.47 -19.07
CA ALA A 319 -14.59 38.83 -18.78
C ALA A 319 -14.45 39.77 -19.99
N GLU A 320 -13.51 39.46 -20.89
CA GLU A 320 -13.15 40.22 -22.09
C GLU A 320 -12.67 39.26 -23.19
N PRO A 321 -12.69 39.65 -24.49
CA PRO A 321 -12.12 38.82 -25.54
C PRO A 321 -10.60 38.67 -25.36
N ILE A 322 -10.06 37.51 -25.72
CA ILE A 322 -8.60 37.23 -25.66
C ILE A 322 -8.06 36.94 -27.06
N THR A 323 -6.88 37.47 -27.38
CA THR A 323 -6.18 37.21 -28.66
C THR A 323 -5.41 35.91 -28.61
N ALA A 324 -4.96 35.35 -29.74
CA ALA A 324 -4.16 34.11 -29.74
C ALA A 324 -2.77 34.23 -29.07
N THR A 325 -2.34 35.43 -28.71
CA THR A 325 -1.04 35.72 -28.08
C THR A 325 -1.17 36.23 -26.65
N ALA A 326 -2.38 36.22 -26.07
CA ALA A 326 -2.60 36.71 -24.71
C ALA A 326 -1.82 35.91 -23.66
N ASP A 327 -1.18 36.62 -22.74
CA ASP A 327 -0.37 36.11 -21.62
C ASP A 327 -1.06 36.25 -20.24
N GLU A 328 -2.24 36.90 -20.23
CA GLU A 328 -3.19 36.91 -19.13
C GLU A 328 -4.61 36.59 -19.64
N ILE A 329 -5.45 36.00 -18.77
CA ILE A 329 -6.86 35.75 -19.05
C ILE A 329 -7.69 36.29 -17.88
N ARG A 330 -8.56 37.28 -18.14
CA ARG A 330 -9.50 37.81 -17.15
C ARG A 330 -10.80 37.04 -17.15
N VAL A 331 -11.30 36.74 -15.95
CA VAL A 331 -12.52 35.95 -15.74
C VAL A 331 -13.46 36.65 -14.76
N ASN A 332 -14.75 36.30 -14.82
CA ASN A 332 -15.77 36.89 -13.95
C ASN A 332 -15.77 36.26 -12.55
N GLU A 333 -15.51 34.97 -12.46
CA GLU A 333 -15.55 34.19 -11.23
C GLU A 333 -14.23 34.28 -10.46
N SER A 334 -14.30 34.11 -9.14
CA SER A 334 -13.14 34.25 -8.27
C SER A 334 -12.10 33.15 -8.49
N THR A 335 -10.83 33.56 -8.57
CA THR A 335 -9.66 32.68 -8.54
C THR A 335 -9.06 32.55 -7.14
N ALA A 336 -9.68 33.14 -6.11
CA ALA A 336 -9.20 33.06 -4.74
C ALA A 336 -9.20 31.60 -4.24
N GLY A 337 -8.14 31.22 -3.52
CA GLY A 337 -7.99 29.88 -2.96
C GLY A 337 -7.67 28.78 -3.98
N MET A 338 -7.40 29.12 -5.24
CA MET A 338 -6.76 28.20 -6.17
C MET A 338 -5.32 27.89 -5.70
N SER A 339 -4.69 26.87 -6.31
CA SER A 339 -3.33 26.45 -5.98
C SER A 339 -2.52 26.25 -7.26
N THR A 340 -1.23 26.62 -7.24
CA THR A 340 -0.27 26.30 -8.30
C THR A 340 0.45 24.96 -8.06
N VAL A 341 0.20 24.31 -6.92
CA VAL A 341 0.83 23.03 -6.59
C VAL A 341 0.25 21.93 -7.47
N THR A 342 1.14 21.23 -8.16
CA THR A 342 0.85 19.99 -8.88
C THR A 342 1.82 18.90 -8.42
N GLY A 343 1.52 17.66 -8.78
CA GLY A 343 2.32 16.51 -8.40
C GLY A 343 1.58 15.24 -8.76
N PHE A 344 2.26 14.10 -8.64
CA PHE A 344 1.71 12.82 -9.09
C PHE A 344 0.38 12.48 -8.41
N PHE A 345 0.26 12.67 -7.09
CA PHE A 345 -0.98 12.39 -6.33
C PHE A 345 -1.82 13.65 -6.05
N VAL A 346 -1.53 14.77 -6.70
CA VAL A 346 -2.24 16.04 -6.44
C VAL A 346 -3.44 16.16 -7.36
N HIS A 347 -4.63 16.33 -6.78
CA HIS A 347 -5.86 16.59 -7.53
C HIS A 347 -5.94 18.07 -7.91
N ASN A 348 -5.13 18.48 -8.87
CA ASN A 348 -5.08 19.85 -9.38
C ASN A 348 -4.43 19.88 -10.76
N SER A 349 -4.84 20.83 -11.59
CA SER A 349 -4.19 21.10 -12.87
C SER A 349 -3.95 22.59 -13.06
N LEU A 350 -2.93 22.90 -13.87
CA LEU A 350 -2.67 24.26 -14.35
C LEU A 350 -3.16 24.44 -15.79
N VAL A 351 -4.26 23.78 -16.14
CA VAL A 351 -4.75 23.70 -17.53
C VAL A 351 -6.20 24.18 -17.62
N LEU A 352 -6.43 25.15 -18.49
CA LEU A 352 -7.76 25.61 -18.88
C LEU A 352 -8.11 25.08 -20.28
N HIS A 353 -9.37 24.68 -20.44
CA HIS A 353 -9.97 24.27 -21.71
C HIS A 353 -10.92 25.36 -22.20
N LEU A 354 -10.60 25.95 -23.36
CA LEU A 354 -11.34 27.03 -24.02
C LEU A 354 -11.66 26.62 -25.45
N GLY A 355 -12.93 26.31 -25.74
CA GLY A 355 -13.34 25.90 -27.09
C GLY A 355 -12.58 24.67 -27.58
N ASP A 356 -11.74 24.84 -28.60
CA ASP A 356 -10.90 23.79 -29.19
C ASP A 356 -9.40 23.98 -28.82
N GLU A 357 -9.11 24.76 -27.77
CA GLU A 357 -7.77 25.09 -27.29
C GLU A 357 -7.58 24.69 -25.82
N LEU A 358 -6.38 24.18 -25.51
CA LEU A 358 -5.89 24.07 -24.13
C LEU A 358 -4.86 25.16 -23.83
N VAL A 359 -4.91 25.67 -22.61
CA VAL A 359 -4.08 26.79 -22.16
C VAL A 359 -3.49 26.44 -20.80
N THR A 360 -2.20 26.70 -20.58
CA THR A 360 -1.60 26.58 -19.24
C THR A 360 -1.42 27.94 -18.57
N PHE A 361 -1.44 28.00 -17.24
CA PHE A 361 -1.15 29.23 -16.48
C PHE A 361 -0.09 28.99 -15.40
N GLY A 362 0.66 30.04 -15.03
CA GLY A 362 1.69 30.00 -13.99
C GLY A 362 1.24 30.60 -12.66
N GLY A 363 0.16 31.39 -12.66
CA GLY A 363 -0.38 32.04 -11.47
C GLY A 363 -1.80 32.55 -11.69
N PHE A 364 -2.34 33.16 -10.65
CA PHE A 364 -3.69 33.76 -10.63
C PHE A 364 -3.78 34.82 -9.54
N SER A 365 -4.76 35.72 -9.63
CA SER A 365 -4.96 36.74 -8.60
C SER A 365 -5.69 36.19 -7.37
N GLN A 366 -5.31 36.69 -6.18
CA GLN A 366 -6.02 36.42 -4.91
C GLN A 366 -7.12 37.42 -4.61
N GLU A 367 -7.17 38.53 -5.37
CA GLU A 367 -8.16 39.60 -5.27
C GLU A 367 -8.67 40.00 -6.66
N PRO A 368 -9.86 40.64 -6.77
CA PRO A 368 -10.35 41.20 -8.03
C PRO A 368 -9.43 42.30 -8.60
N PRO A 369 -9.38 42.51 -9.93
CA PRO A 369 -10.03 41.72 -10.97
C PRO A 369 -9.41 40.33 -11.10
N TRP A 370 -10.27 39.32 -11.22
CA TRP A 370 -9.88 37.92 -11.26
C TRP A 370 -9.21 37.57 -12.58
N ARG A 371 -8.02 36.98 -12.50
CA ARG A 371 -7.26 36.62 -13.71
C ARG A 371 -6.30 35.46 -13.49
N PHE A 372 -5.97 34.80 -14.59
CA PHE A 372 -4.85 33.89 -14.72
C PHE A 372 -3.66 34.62 -15.35
N THR A 373 -2.46 34.36 -14.86
CA THR A 373 -1.20 35.00 -15.30
C THR A 373 -0.16 33.96 -15.72
N GLY A 374 0.85 34.40 -16.49
CA GLY A 374 1.86 33.50 -17.05
C GLY A 374 1.23 32.49 -18.00
N VAL A 375 0.24 32.95 -18.77
CA VAL A 375 -0.56 32.11 -19.67
C VAL A 375 0.28 31.68 -20.87
N LYS A 376 0.20 30.40 -21.22
CA LYS A 376 0.76 29.85 -22.47
C LYS A 376 -0.36 29.21 -23.29
N ARG A 377 -0.51 29.72 -24.51
CA ARG A 377 -1.56 29.36 -25.48
C ARG A 377 -1.19 28.11 -26.28
N GLY A 378 -2.18 27.40 -26.82
CA GLY A 378 -1.97 26.21 -27.64
C GLY A 378 -1.21 25.07 -26.94
N ALA A 379 -1.51 24.83 -25.66
CA ALA A 379 -0.86 23.78 -24.88
C ALA A 379 -1.16 22.39 -25.45
N PHE A 380 -0.23 21.45 -25.22
CA PHE A 380 -0.34 20.04 -25.62
C PHE A 380 -0.63 19.80 -27.11
N GLY A 381 -0.20 20.71 -27.99
CA GLY A 381 -0.37 20.60 -29.44
C GLY A 381 -1.72 21.08 -29.96
N THR A 382 -2.54 21.72 -29.11
CA THR A 382 -3.75 22.42 -29.56
C THR A 382 -3.40 23.74 -30.26
N LYS A 383 -4.32 24.27 -31.06
CA LYS A 383 -4.09 25.52 -31.81
C LYS A 383 -4.55 26.73 -31.02
N ALA A 384 -3.63 27.68 -30.81
CA ALA A 384 -3.99 28.98 -30.22
C ALA A 384 -4.98 29.75 -31.11
N ALA A 385 -6.09 30.22 -30.53
CA ALA A 385 -7.13 30.95 -31.24
C ALA A 385 -7.64 32.17 -30.44
N PRO A 386 -8.22 33.19 -31.10
CA PRO A 386 -9.00 34.20 -30.40
C PRO A 386 -10.24 33.58 -29.74
N HIS A 387 -10.61 34.05 -28.56
CA HIS A 387 -11.87 33.67 -27.87
C HIS A 387 -12.65 34.94 -27.51
N HIS A 388 -13.97 34.82 -27.46
CA HIS A 388 -14.89 35.92 -27.22
C HIS A 388 -15.16 36.11 -25.73
N LYS A 389 -15.53 37.34 -25.35
CA LYS A 389 -16.11 37.62 -24.04
C LYS A 389 -17.33 36.73 -23.83
N GLY A 390 -17.44 36.11 -22.66
CA GLY A 390 -18.52 35.17 -22.34
C GLY A 390 -18.20 33.70 -22.65
N ASP A 391 -17.10 33.41 -23.35
CA ASP A 391 -16.68 32.03 -23.57
C ASP A 391 -16.28 31.36 -22.25
N ARG A 392 -16.44 30.04 -22.20
CA ARG A 392 -16.11 29.23 -21.02
C ARG A 392 -14.63 28.85 -21.02
N ALA A 393 -13.98 29.04 -19.88
CA ALA A 393 -12.66 28.49 -19.57
C ALA A 393 -12.81 27.47 -18.43
N ARG A 394 -12.61 26.19 -18.71
CA ARG A 394 -12.80 25.11 -17.73
C ARG A 394 -11.45 24.63 -17.20
N GLN A 395 -11.24 24.68 -15.89
CA GLN A 395 -10.04 24.10 -15.27
C GLN A 395 -10.16 22.58 -15.29
N LEU A 396 -9.38 21.90 -16.14
CA LEU A 396 -9.48 20.45 -16.32
C LEU A 396 -9.07 19.70 -15.06
N LYS A 397 -9.67 18.53 -14.84
CA LYS A 397 -9.23 17.63 -13.77
C LYS A 397 -7.97 16.89 -14.17
N GLU A 398 -7.02 16.83 -13.24
CA GLU A 398 -5.76 16.12 -13.42
C GLU A 398 -5.39 15.38 -12.13
N CYS A 399 -4.94 14.14 -12.29
CA CYS A 399 -4.27 13.33 -11.28
C CYS A 399 -3.30 12.38 -12.00
N PHE A 400 -2.20 11.99 -11.37
CA PHE A 400 -1.12 11.20 -11.98
C PHE A 400 -0.49 11.83 -13.23
N GLY A 401 -0.65 13.15 -13.41
CA GLY A 401 -0.23 13.86 -14.61
C GLY A 401 -1.15 13.69 -15.83
N LEU A 402 -2.31 13.04 -15.66
CA LEU A 402 -3.25 12.63 -16.71
C LEU A 402 -4.63 13.28 -16.52
N PHE A 403 -5.39 13.43 -17.61
CA PHE A 403 -6.77 13.91 -17.55
C PHE A 403 -7.76 12.77 -17.33
N VAL A 404 -9.02 13.12 -17.06
CA VAL A 404 -10.12 12.16 -16.91
C VAL A 404 -11.35 12.61 -17.71
N PRO A 405 -12.16 11.65 -18.21
CA PRO A 405 -13.43 11.97 -18.82
C PRO A 405 -14.44 12.42 -17.77
N ASP A 406 -15.45 13.18 -18.19
CA ASP A 406 -16.67 13.33 -17.41
C ASP A 406 -17.33 11.94 -17.30
N PRO A 407 -17.44 11.35 -16.08
CA PRO A 407 -17.97 10.00 -15.88
C PRO A 407 -19.43 9.84 -16.29
N GLU A 408 -20.17 10.95 -16.42
CA GLU A 408 -21.57 10.97 -16.86
C GLU A 408 -21.71 11.10 -18.39
N SER A 409 -20.59 11.28 -19.10
CA SER A 409 -20.57 11.39 -20.56
C SER A 409 -20.27 10.05 -21.24
N SER A 410 -20.57 9.98 -22.54
CA SER A 410 -20.23 8.82 -23.37
C SER A 410 -18.73 8.57 -23.53
N LEU A 411 -17.86 9.54 -23.20
CA LEU A 411 -16.41 9.36 -23.29
C LEU A 411 -15.91 8.33 -22.25
N PHE A 412 -16.54 8.26 -21.08
CA PHE A 412 -16.21 7.29 -20.03
C PHE A 412 -16.39 5.84 -20.54
N GLU A 413 -17.52 5.58 -21.21
CA GLU A 413 -17.85 4.28 -21.79
C GLU A 413 -17.02 3.99 -23.05
N GLU A 414 -16.67 5.01 -23.85
CA GLU A 414 -15.75 4.87 -25.00
C GLU A 414 -14.37 4.41 -24.54
N ILE A 415 -13.85 4.95 -23.43
CA ILE A 415 -12.55 4.54 -22.87
C ILE A 415 -12.63 3.10 -22.34
N ALA A 416 -13.70 2.74 -21.62
CA ALA A 416 -13.92 1.35 -21.19
C ALA A 416 -13.99 0.39 -22.40
N ALA A 417 -14.66 0.78 -23.48
CA ALA A 417 -14.73 0.01 -24.71
C ALA A 417 -13.36 -0.18 -25.38
N ALA A 418 -12.49 0.84 -25.33
CA ALA A 418 -11.13 0.74 -25.87
C ALA A 418 -10.30 -0.33 -25.14
N HIS A 419 -10.46 -0.48 -23.82
CA HIS A 419 -9.81 -1.55 -23.05
C HIS A 419 -10.24 -2.93 -23.55
N ALA A 420 -11.56 -3.15 -23.61
CA ALA A 420 -12.11 -4.42 -24.06
C ALA A 420 -11.70 -4.73 -25.52
N ALA A 421 -11.63 -3.72 -26.39
CA ALA A 421 -11.22 -3.87 -27.78
C ALA A 421 -9.77 -4.40 -27.90
N VAL A 422 -8.82 -3.84 -27.14
CA VAL A 422 -7.42 -4.31 -27.12
C VAL A 422 -7.32 -5.73 -26.59
N VAL A 423 -8.02 -6.03 -25.49
CA VAL A 423 -8.07 -7.37 -24.88
C VAL A 423 -8.61 -8.41 -25.86
N ASN A 424 -9.75 -8.11 -26.48
CA ASN A 424 -10.37 -8.98 -27.47
C ASN A 424 -9.51 -9.18 -28.72
N ARG A 425 -8.80 -8.13 -29.18
CA ARG A 425 -7.95 -8.19 -30.39
C ARG A 425 -6.70 -9.03 -30.17
N CYS A 426 -6.04 -8.88 -29.02
CA CYS A 426 -4.78 -9.56 -28.76
C CYS A 426 -4.95 -10.92 -28.06
N GLY A 427 -6.13 -11.19 -27.50
CA GLY A 427 -6.40 -12.42 -26.77
C GLY A 427 -5.78 -12.48 -25.38
N PHE A 428 -5.50 -11.33 -24.74
CA PHE A 428 -4.98 -11.26 -23.37
C PHE A 428 -5.82 -12.11 -22.39
N ASP A 429 -5.15 -12.63 -21.35
CA ASP A 429 -5.72 -13.57 -20.37
C ASP A 429 -6.14 -12.88 -19.06
N GLY A 430 -5.62 -11.68 -18.82
CA GLY A 430 -5.95 -10.83 -17.67
C GLY A 430 -5.87 -9.36 -18.03
N ILE A 431 -6.46 -8.52 -17.16
CA ILE A 431 -6.36 -7.06 -17.21
C ILE A 431 -5.88 -6.57 -15.85
N TYR A 432 -4.91 -5.67 -15.79
CA TYR A 432 -4.60 -4.92 -14.58
C TYR A 432 -5.05 -3.46 -14.77
N LEU A 433 -6.03 -3.02 -13.98
CA LEU A 433 -6.54 -1.65 -13.97
C LEU A 433 -5.85 -0.86 -12.85
N ASP A 434 -4.74 -0.24 -13.23
CA ASP A 434 -3.97 0.62 -12.36
C ASP A 434 -4.60 2.01 -12.23
N ALA A 435 -4.14 2.78 -11.24
CA ALA A 435 -4.63 4.11 -10.93
C ALA A 435 -6.15 4.19 -10.61
N ILE A 436 -6.87 3.07 -10.54
CA ILE A 436 -8.30 3.08 -10.20
C ILE A 436 -8.53 3.53 -8.75
N ASP A 437 -7.53 3.42 -7.88
CA ASP A 437 -7.45 4.06 -6.55
C ASP A 437 -7.56 5.60 -6.60
N GLY A 438 -7.30 6.22 -7.76
CA GLY A 438 -7.55 7.64 -8.01
C GLY A 438 -9.01 8.00 -8.33
N SER A 439 -9.99 7.08 -8.18
CA SER A 439 -11.40 7.30 -8.58
C SER A 439 -12.10 8.49 -7.92
N SER A 440 -11.60 8.98 -6.80
CA SER A 440 -12.15 10.17 -6.15
C SER A 440 -11.96 11.45 -6.97
N ILE A 441 -11.07 11.45 -7.97
CA ILE A 441 -10.99 12.56 -8.95
C ILE A 441 -12.31 12.75 -9.71
N LEU A 442 -13.08 11.68 -9.94
CA LEU A 442 -14.30 11.73 -10.72
C LEU A 442 -15.41 12.51 -9.99
N ARG A 443 -15.80 12.08 -8.79
CA ARG A 443 -16.89 12.72 -8.00
C ARG A 443 -16.66 12.67 -6.48
N GLY A 444 -15.41 12.57 -6.03
CA GLY A 444 -15.06 12.48 -4.60
C GLY A 444 -15.11 11.05 -4.04
N ASP A 445 -14.66 10.89 -2.81
CA ASP A 445 -14.53 9.57 -2.15
C ASP A 445 -15.90 8.86 -2.01
N ASP A 446 -16.96 9.61 -1.70
CA ASP A 446 -18.30 9.07 -1.44
C ASP A 446 -18.96 8.37 -2.64
N GLU A 447 -18.52 8.68 -3.87
CA GLU A 447 -19.03 8.10 -5.11
C GLU A 447 -18.03 7.18 -5.81
N SER A 448 -16.83 7.01 -5.26
CA SER A 448 -15.78 6.20 -5.89
C SER A 448 -16.22 4.74 -6.07
N TRP A 449 -16.98 4.20 -5.11
CA TRP A 449 -17.55 2.86 -5.19
C TRP A 449 -18.39 2.65 -6.45
N TYR A 450 -19.20 3.64 -6.84
CA TYR A 450 -20.10 3.51 -7.97
C TYR A 450 -19.35 3.67 -9.30
N TRP A 451 -18.56 4.74 -9.44
CA TRP A 451 -17.92 5.06 -10.72
C TRP A 451 -16.80 4.06 -11.07
N ALA A 452 -16.05 3.60 -10.08
CA ALA A 452 -15.06 2.55 -10.31
C ALA A 452 -15.72 1.22 -10.69
N ASP A 453 -16.74 0.77 -9.95
CA ASP A 453 -17.47 -0.47 -10.27
C ASP A 453 -18.15 -0.36 -11.65
N LYS A 454 -18.74 0.79 -11.99
CA LYS A 454 -19.32 1.03 -13.32
C LYS A 454 -18.25 0.84 -14.40
N PHE A 455 -17.07 1.45 -14.26
CA PHE A 455 -16.00 1.32 -15.26
C PHE A 455 -15.60 -0.14 -15.51
N VAL A 456 -15.44 -0.90 -14.44
CA VAL A 456 -15.13 -2.34 -14.49
C VAL A 456 -16.23 -3.12 -15.22
N VAL A 457 -17.49 -2.86 -14.87
CA VAL A 457 -18.65 -3.51 -15.51
C VAL A 457 -18.76 -3.16 -16.99
N GLU A 458 -18.52 -1.91 -17.38
CA GLU A 458 -18.54 -1.48 -18.79
C GLU A 458 -17.47 -2.23 -19.62
N ILE A 459 -16.29 -2.48 -19.05
CA ILE A 459 -15.27 -3.32 -19.72
C ILE A 459 -15.79 -4.75 -19.84
N GLN A 460 -16.26 -5.34 -18.74
CA GLN A 460 -16.71 -6.74 -18.69
C GLN A 460 -17.86 -7.04 -19.67
N GLN A 461 -18.81 -6.12 -19.82
CA GLN A 461 -19.91 -6.23 -20.80
C GLN A 461 -19.43 -6.34 -22.25
N ARG A 462 -18.23 -5.85 -22.56
CA ARG A 462 -17.69 -5.75 -23.92
C ARG A 462 -16.62 -6.80 -24.22
N LEU A 463 -16.25 -7.63 -23.25
CA LEU A 463 -15.31 -8.73 -23.45
C LEU A 463 -15.98 -9.92 -24.16
N LYS A 464 -15.27 -10.53 -25.12
CA LYS A 464 -15.77 -11.67 -25.90
C LYS A 464 -15.55 -13.02 -25.22
N LYS A 465 -14.65 -13.07 -24.23
CA LYS A 465 -14.40 -14.22 -23.36
C LYS A 465 -14.30 -13.73 -21.91
N PRO A 466 -14.59 -14.56 -20.90
CA PRO A 466 -14.32 -14.21 -19.51
C PRO A 466 -12.83 -13.89 -19.33
N VAL A 467 -12.53 -12.70 -18.81
CA VAL A 467 -11.17 -12.27 -18.45
C VAL A 467 -11.23 -11.69 -17.04
N GLY A 468 -10.41 -12.26 -16.16
CA GLY A 468 -10.28 -11.76 -14.81
C GLY A 468 -9.40 -10.52 -14.75
N MET A 469 -9.50 -9.79 -13.65
CA MET A 469 -8.86 -8.50 -13.47
C MET A 469 -8.06 -8.42 -12.17
N GLU A 470 -7.05 -7.57 -12.17
CA GLU A 470 -6.39 -7.00 -10.99
C GLU A 470 -6.57 -5.48 -11.00
N MET A 471 -6.54 -4.85 -9.83
CA MET A 471 -6.88 -3.44 -9.64
C MET A 471 -6.09 -2.86 -8.46
N SER A 472 -5.67 -1.59 -8.55
CA SER A 472 -4.96 -0.90 -7.46
C SER A 472 -5.85 -0.56 -6.26
N ALA A 473 -7.18 -0.58 -6.43
CA ALA A 473 -8.16 -0.53 -5.36
C ALA A 473 -9.21 -1.64 -5.49
N MET A 474 -10.11 -1.75 -4.50
CA MET A 474 -11.19 -2.72 -4.55
C MET A 474 -12.44 -2.17 -3.87
N TRP A 475 -13.54 -2.14 -4.64
CA TRP A 475 -14.90 -1.99 -4.15
C TRP A 475 -15.66 -3.31 -4.30
N HIS A 476 -16.92 -3.33 -3.89
CA HIS A 476 -17.67 -4.57 -3.72
C HIS A 476 -17.79 -5.38 -5.02
N HIS A 477 -18.15 -4.75 -6.15
CA HIS A 477 -18.30 -5.47 -7.42
C HIS A 477 -16.97 -5.81 -8.08
N CYS A 478 -15.88 -5.10 -7.78
CA CYS A 478 -14.55 -5.50 -8.22
C CYS A 478 -14.21 -6.95 -7.83
N TRP A 479 -14.69 -7.45 -6.68
CA TRP A 479 -14.37 -8.80 -6.19
C TRP A 479 -14.77 -9.91 -7.16
N MET A 480 -15.96 -9.85 -7.77
CA MET A 480 -16.40 -10.91 -8.70
C MET A 480 -15.59 -10.99 -9.99
N TYR A 481 -14.85 -9.92 -10.31
CA TYR A 481 -13.94 -9.85 -11.45
C TYR A 481 -12.47 -10.00 -11.05
N ARG A 482 -12.15 -10.08 -9.75
CA ARG A 482 -10.79 -10.14 -9.24
C ARG A 482 -10.19 -11.54 -9.38
N THR A 483 -8.97 -11.65 -9.90
CA THR A 483 -8.23 -12.93 -10.03
C THR A 483 -7.48 -13.31 -8.76
N ARG A 484 -6.84 -12.33 -8.12
CA ARG A 484 -6.00 -12.51 -6.94
C ARG A 484 -5.94 -11.22 -6.14
N TRP A 485 -5.56 -11.32 -4.87
CA TRP A 485 -5.59 -10.20 -3.95
C TRP A 485 -4.20 -9.85 -3.41
N GLN A 486 -4.06 -8.57 -3.04
CA GLN A 486 -3.04 -8.06 -2.12
C GLN A 486 -1.71 -7.66 -2.75
N ALA A 487 -1.67 -7.22 -4.00
CA ALA A 487 -0.43 -6.71 -4.57
C ALA A 487 -0.03 -5.35 -3.94
N TRP A 488 0.92 -5.33 -3.00
CA TRP A 488 1.58 -4.11 -2.51
C TRP A 488 2.80 -3.76 -3.36
N ASP A 489 3.18 -2.50 -3.45
CA ASP A 489 4.44 -2.11 -4.08
C ASP A 489 5.68 -2.55 -3.29
N TYR A 490 6.82 -2.58 -3.97
CA TYR A 490 8.09 -3.03 -3.42
C TYR A 490 8.63 -2.09 -2.31
N PRO A 491 9.35 -2.64 -1.31
CA PRO A 491 10.13 -1.84 -0.36
C PRO A 491 11.54 -1.51 -0.88
N GLN A 492 12.03 -0.31 -0.57
CA GLN A 492 13.41 0.15 -0.73
C GLN A 492 14.32 -0.30 0.42
N ARG A 493 13.75 -0.47 1.63
CA ARG A 493 14.45 -0.78 2.88
C ARG A 493 13.53 -1.49 3.87
N GLY A 494 14.10 -2.25 4.82
CA GLY A 494 13.35 -3.03 5.80
C GLY A 494 12.58 -4.21 5.19
N GLN A 495 13.13 -4.80 4.12
CA GLN A 495 12.41 -5.70 3.21
C GLN A 495 11.78 -6.93 3.90
N LYS A 496 12.48 -7.58 4.85
CA LYS A 496 11.92 -8.72 5.61
C LYS A 496 10.74 -8.32 6.50
N ARG A 497 10.84 -7.16 7.17
CA ARG A 497 9.75 -6.63 8.00
C ARG A 497 8.55 -6.23 7.16
N PHE A 498 8.79 -5.67 5.96
CA PHE A 498 7.73 -5.38 5.00
C PHE A 498 6.95 -6.64 4.61
N VAL A 499 7.64 -7.74 4.29
CA VAL A 499 7.02 -9.05 4.00
C VAL A 499 6.15 -9.54 5.16
N ASP A 500 6.60 -9.37 6.41
CA ASP A 500 5.80 -9.75 7.58
C ASP A 500 4.52 -8.93 7.70
N LEU A 501 4.60 -7.62 7.53
CA LEU A 501 3.43 -6.73 7.62
C LEU A 501 2.45 -7.02 6.49
N HIS A 502 2.98 -7.26 5.29
CA HIS A 502 2.19 -7.64 4.13
C HIS A 502 1.44 -8.95 4.39
N THR A 503 2.15 -10.00 4.80
CA THR A 503 1.52 -11.30 5.11
C THR A 503 0.58 -11.26 6.32
N GLN A 504 0.82 -10.39 7.31
CA GLN A 504 -0.10 -10.17 8.43
C GLN A 504 -1.40 -9.48 8.00
N SER A 505 -1.34 -8.60 7.00
CA SER A 505 -2.53 -7.96 6.44
C SER A 505 -3.37 -8.91 5.57
N VAL A 506 -2.91 -10.16 5.35
CA VAL A 506 -3.66 -11.18 4.60
C VAL A 506 -4.94 -11.49 5.36
N ASN A 507 -6.03 -10.84 4.96
CA ASN A 507 -7.36 -11.24 5.35
C ASN A 507 -7.86 -12.29 4.36
N GLY A 508 -7.82 -13.56 4.76
CA GLY A 508 -8.34 -14.65 3.95
C GLY A 508 -9.86 -14.59 3.70
N GLY A 509 -10.59 -13.65 4.32
CA GLY A 509 -12.04 -13.51 4.19
C GLY A 509 -12.55 -13.26 2.77
N LEU A 510 -11.69 -12.78 1.86
CA LEU A 510 -12.02 -12.63 0.45
C LEU A 510 -12.03 -13.96 -0.32
N LEU A 511 -11.39 -15.00 0.22
CA LEU A 511 -11.28 -16.34 -0.38
C LEU A 511 -10.70 -16.35 -1.82
N LEU A 512 -9.92 -15.34 -2.18
CA LEU A 512 -9.18 -15.25 -3.44
C LEU A 512 -7.78 -15.88 -3.34
N PRO A 513 -7.16 -16.27 -4.45
CA PRO A 513 -5.71 -16.46 -4.53
C PRO A 513 -4.94 -15.24 -4.01
N LEU A 514 -3.77 -15.49 -3.41
CA LEU A 514 -2.95 -14.44 -2.81
C LEU A 514 -1.81 -14.03 -3.73
N HIS A 515 -1.36 -12.80 -3.53
CA HIS A 515 -0.23 -12.21 -4.23
C HIS A 515 0.61 -11.36 -3.28
N LEU A 516 1.91 -11.63 -3.15
CA LEU A 516 2.81 -10.89 -2.23
C LEU A 516 3.51 -9.69 -2.89
N GLY A 517 2.76 -8.99 -3.72
CA GLY A 517 3.15 -7.67 -4.23
C GLY A 517 4.14 -7.66 -5.36
N TRP A 518 4.48 -6.43 -5.75
CA TRP A 518 5.50 -6.12 -6.73
C TRP A 518 6.87 -6.10 -6.04
N TRP A 519 7.89 -6.57 -6.75
CA TRP A 519 9.25 -6.65 -6.26
C TRP A 519 10.23 -6.04 -7.25
N ASN A 520 11.05 -5.15 -6.71
CA ASN A 520 12.29 -4.69 -7.31
C ASN A 520 13.43 -5.25 -6.48
N PHE A 521 14.49 -5.67 -7.17
CA PHE A 521 15.75 -5.92 -6.49
C PHE A 521 16.51 -4.61 -6.37
N GLN A 522 17.06 -4.40 -5.18
CA GLN A 522 17.77 -3.19 -4.83
C GLN A 522 19.27 -3.46 -4.78
N ALA A 523 20.05 -2.53 -5.33
CA ALA A 523 21.49 -2.48 -5.16
C ALA A 523 21.85 -1.40 -4.15
N PHE A 524 23.13 -1.30 -3.78
CA PHE A 524 23.59 -0.30 -2.82
C PHE A 524 23.37 1.12 -3.34
N ASP A 525 22.43 1.85 -2.72
CA ASP A 525 22.13 3.26 -2.98
C ASP A 525 21.83 4.00 -1.64
N PRO A 526 22.89 4.34 -0.87
CA PRO A 526 22.74 4.95 0.44
C PRO A 526 22.32 6.43 0.33
N PRO A 527 21.71 6.99 1.39
CA PRO A 527 21.43 6.35 2.67
C PRO A 527 20.06 5.67 2.74
N GLN A 528 19.28 5.65 1.64
CA GLN A 528 17.84 5.35 1.69
C GLN A 528 17.43 3.96 1.19
N VAL A 529 18.32 3.27 0.48
CA VAL A 529 18.03 1.99 -0.17
C VAL A 529 18.96 0.90 0.34
N GLU A 530 18.38 -0.22 0.76
CA GLU A 530 19.10 -1.40 1.25
C GLU A 530 19.23 -2.43 0.12
N PRO A 531 20.41 -3.06 -0.08
CA PRO A 531 20.57 -4.11 -1.08
C PRO A 531 19.68 -5.32 -0.80
N THR A 532 19.11 -5.89 -1.86
CA THR A 532 18.34 -7.14 -1.79
C THR A 532 19.28 -8.34 -1.79
N TYR A 533 19.77 -8.67 -0.61
CA TYR A 533 20.64 -9.82 -0.40
C TYR A 533 19.90 -11.16 -0.50
N PRO A 534 20.62 -12.28 -0.74
CA PRO A 534 20.05 -13.62 -0.80
C PRO A 534 19.07 -13.97 0.33
N ASP A 535 19.41 -13.62 1.57
CA ASP A 535 18.60 -13.93 2.74
C ASP A 535 17.24 -13.20 2.76
N VAL A 536 17.12 -12.06 2.07
CA VAL A 536 15.82 -11.39 1.84
C VAL A 536 14.96 -12.22 0.88
N MET A 537 15.57 -12.75 -0.19
CA MET A 537 14.85 -13.55 -1.18
C MET A 537 14.47 -14.93 -0.65
N GLU A 538 15.30 -15.55 0.19
CA GLU A 538 14.95 -16.78 0.91
C GLU A 538 13.78 -16.53 1.87
N TYR A 539 13.76 -15.37 2.54
CA TYR A 539 12.67 -14.96 3.41
C TYR A 539 11.35 -14.80 2.64
N LEU A 540 11.39 -14.04 1.54
CA LEU A 540 10.24 -13.86 0.64
C LEU A 540 9.76 -15.21 0.10
N GLY A 541 10.66 -16.01 -0.47
CA GLY A 541 10.37 -17.31 -1.08
C GLY A 541 9.72 -18.29 -0.10
N ALA A 542 10.14 -18.31 1.16
CA ALA A 542 9.48 -19.07 2.20
C ALA A 542 8.01 -18.63 2.39
N LYS A 543 7.73 -17.31 2.38
CA LYS A 543 6.34 -16.81 2.50
C LYS A 543 5.51 -17.10 1.26
N LEU A 544 6.09 -17.04 0.06
CA LEU A 544 5.40 -17.42 -1.19
C LEU A 544 4.91 -18.86 -1.15
N ILE A 545 5.77 -19.79 -0.73
CA ILE A 545 5.42 -21.20 -0.59
C ILE A 545 4.41 -21.40 0.55
N GLY A 546 4.63 -20.75 1.70
CA GLY A 546 3.77 -20.89 2.87
C GLY A 546 2.33 -20.47 2.62
N TRP A 547 2.12 -19.43 1.81
CA TRP A 547 0.81 -18.88 1.47
C TRP A 547 0.25 -19.35 0.12
N ASP A 548 1.04 -20.08 -0.67
CA ASP A 548 0.77 -20.32 -2.09
C ASP A 548 0.40 -19.03 -2.84
N ALA A 549 1.30 -18.04 -2.74
CA ALA A 549 1.11 -16.72 -3.31
C ALA A 549 2.09 -16.48 -4.46
N GLY A 550 1.59 -15.86 -5.54
CA GLY A 550 2.44 -15.35 -6.62
C GLY A 550 3.05 -13.99 -6.28
N ILE A 551 3.96 -13.52 -7.13
CA ILE A 551 4.54 -12.15 -7.09
C ILE A 551 4.65 -11.53 -8.47
N SER A 552 4.88 -10.21 -8.48
CA SER A 552 5.28 -9.50 -9.68
C SER A 552 6.73 -9.05 -9.60
N LEU A 553 7.44 -9.19 -10.71
CA LEU A 553 8.77 -8.63 -10.90
C LEU A 553 8.66 -7.43 -11.83
N THR A 554 9.09 -6.25 -11.39
CA THR A 554 8.97 -5.04 -12.23
C THR A 554 10.14 -4.91 -13.23
N GLY A 555 10.13 -3.82 -14.01
CA GLY A 555 11.08 -3.52 -15.08
C GLY A 555 12.54 -3.30 -14.64
N ALA A 556 12.81 -3.25 -13.33
CA ALA A 556 14.18 -3.30 -12.81
C ALA A 556 14.86 -4.67 -13.04
N ILE A 557 14.09 -5.70 -13.43
CA ILE A 557 14.53 -7.07 -13.65
C ILE A 557 14.45 -7.39 -15.14
N ASP A 558 15.28 -6.71 -15.93
CA ASP A 558 15.46 -6.99 -17.36
C ASP A 558 16.83 -7.65 -17.64
N ARG A 559 17.02 -8.06 -18.90
CA ARG A 559 18.28 -8.70 -19.35
C ARG A 559 19.51 -7.86 -19.06
N GLU A 560 19.45 -6.54 -19.23
CA GLU A 560 20.59 -5.65 -19.05
C GLU A 560 20.91 -5.46 -17.57
N ARG A 561 19.89 -5.27 -16.73
CA ARG A 561 20.02 -5.17 -15.27
C ARG A 561 20.54 -6.46 -14.66
N LEU A 562 20.04 -7.62 -15.07
CA LEU A 562 20.56 -8.92 -14.63
C LEU A 562 22.04 -9.12 -15.06
N ARG A 563 22.44 -8.56 -16.21
CA ARG A 563 23.84 -8.60 -16.65
C ARG A 563 24.73 -7.65 -15.85
N SER A 564 24.27 -6.41 -15.64
CA SER A 564 25.05 -5.32 -15.04
C SER A 564 25.07 -5.34 -13.51
N THR A 565 24.13 -6.05 -12.88
CA THR A 565 24.03 -6.22 -11.42
C THR A 565 23.98 -7.70 -11.03
N PRO A 566 25.13 -8.38 -10.88
CA PRO A 566 25.17 -9.81 -10.54
C PRO A 566 24.42 -10.21 -9.26
N LEU A 567 24.25 -9.30 -8.29
CA LEU A 567 23.42 -9.53 -7.10
C LEU A 567 21.99 -9.95 -7.47
N PHE A 568 21.42 -9.35 -8.52
CA PHE A 568 20.06 -9.64 -8.95
C PHE A 568 19.93 -11.04 -9.54
N ARG A 569 20.99 -11.58 -10.17
CA ARG A 569 20.97 -12.98 -10.65
C ARG A 569 20.86 -13.96 -9.50
N ARG A 570 21.57 -13.71 -8.40
CA ARG A 570 21.48 -14.55 -7.19
C ARG A 570 20.06 -14.51 -6.60
N ALA A 571 19.44 -13.33 -6.57
CA ALA A 571 18.05 -13.17 -6.16
C ALA A 571 17.08 -13.99 -7.04
N VAL A 572 17.26 -13.91 -8.36
CA VAL A 572 16.48 -14.69 -9.34
C VAL A 572 16.62 -16.19 -9.12
N ASP A 573 17.83 -16.70 -8.93
CA ASP A 573 18.07 -18.14 -8.78
C ASP A 573 17.35 -18.71 -7.54
N ILE A 574 17.36 -17.95 -6.44
CA ILE A 574 16.65 -18.27 -5.19
C ILE A 574 15.14 -18.24 -5.40
N LEU A 575 14.65 -17.18 -6.03
CA LEU A 575 13.23 -17.03 -6.31
C LEU A 575 12.70 -18.15 -7.21
N ARG A 576 13.44 -18.48 -8.28
CA ARG A 576 13.11 -19.58 -9.18
C ARG A 576 13.00 -20.90 -8.42
N ALA A 577 13.97 -21.21 -7.56
CA ALA A 577 13.92 -22.43 -6.75
C ALA A 577 12.69 -22.46 -5.84
N CYS A 578 12.26 -21.31 -5.33
CA CYS A 578 11.05 -21.20 -4.52
C CYS A 578 9.77 -21.38 -5.36
N GLU A 579 9.67 -20.76 -6.54
CA GLU A 579 8.54 -20.94 -7.46
C GLU A 579 8.42 -22.39 -7.92
N ASP A 580 9.53 -23.05 -8.28
CA ASP A 580 9.56 -24.46 -8.66
C ASP A 580 9.01 -25.36 -7.52
N MET A 581 9.39 -25.07 -6.27
CA MET A 581 8.87 -25.79 -5.10
C MET A 581 7.39 -25.48 -4.81
N ARG A 582 6.96 -24.23 -4.99
CA ARG A 582 5.58 -23.78 -4.78
C ARG A 582 4.64 -24.47 -5.77
N HIS A 583 4.96 -24.39 -7.07
CA HIS A 583 4.17 -25.03 -8.12
C HIS A 583 4.16 -26.55 -8.03
N ALA A 584 5.21 -27.17 -7.49
CA ALA A 584 5.26 -28.61 -7.26
C ALA A 584 4.43 -29.09 -6.04
N GLY A 585 3.88 -28.18 -5.22
CA GLY A 585 3.01 -28.54 -4.09
C GLY A 585 3.68 -29.45 -3.05
N ARG A 586 5.02 -29.39 -2.90
CA ARG A 586 5.81 -30.39 -2.15
C ARG A 586 5.67 -30.35 -0.62
N PHE A 587 5.13 -29.25 -0.08
CA PHE A 587 5.07 -29.02 1.37
C PHE A 587 3.65 -29.25 1.89
N ASP A 588 3.55 -29.98 3.00
CA ASP A 588 2.29 -30.14 3.73
C ASP A 588 1.90 -28.86 4.47
N GLU A 589 0.65 -28.81 4.98
CA GLU A 589 0.14 -27.63 5.68
C GLU A 589 0.89 -27.33 6.98
N GLN A 590 1.44 -28.35 7.64
CA GLN A 590 2.27 -28.14 8.84
C GLN A 590 3.54 -27.36 8.49
N THR A 591 4.24 -27.77 7.44
CA THR A 591 5.46 -27.09 6.98
C THR A 591 5.13 -25.71 6.45
N LYS A 592 4.07 -25.56 5.65
CA LYS A 592 3.62 -24.24 5.17
C LYS A 592 3.29 -23.30 6.33
N ALA A 593 2.64 -23.78 7.39
CA ALA A 593 2.35 -22.97 8.57
C ALA A 593 3.63 -22.48 9.27
N GLU A 594 4.70 -23.28 9.28
CA GLU A 594 6.00 -22.81 9.76
C GLU A 594 6.62 -21.75 8.85
N LEU A 595 6.58 -21.96 7.53
CA LEU A 595 7.09 -21.01 6.55
C LEU A 595 6.34 -19.67 6.63
N ARG A 596 5.04 -19.67 6.97
CA ARG A 596 4.24 -18.45 7.18
C ARG A 596 4.62 -17.65 8.42
N ARG A 597 5.28 -18.24 9.42
CA ARG A 597 5.49 -17.60 10.73
C ARG A 597 6.30 -16.29 10.60
N PRO A 598 5.80 -15.13 11.07
CA PRO A 598 6.56 -13.88 11.06
C PRO A 598 7.89 -13.99 11.81
N GLY A 599 8.92 -13.29 11.34
CA GLY A 599 10.29 -13.32 11.85
C GLY A 599 11.03 -14.67 11.74
N SER A 600 10.39 -15.74 11.24
CA SER A 600 11.06 -17.02 11.05
C SER A 600 11.82 -17.03 9.74
N GLU A 601 13.14 -17.19 9.84
CA GLU A 601 14.04 -17.18 8.70
C GLU A 601 14.46 -18.59 8.29
N PHE A 602 14.76 -18.74 7.01
CA PHE A 602 15.15 -19.99 6.40
C PHE A 602 16.27 -19.75 5.40
N ALA A 603 17.15 -20.73 5.24
CA ALA A 603 18.15 -20.76 4.19
C ALA A 603 17.82 -21.90 3.23
N LEU A 604 17.95 -21.64 1.92
CA LEU A 604 17.82 -22.67 0.91
C LEU A 604 19.04 -23.59 0.96
N VAL A 605 18.79 -24.89 0.87
CA VAL A 605 19.83 -25.90 0.78
C VAL A 605 19.46 -26.96 -0.24
N THR A 606 20.44 -27.33 -1.05
CA THR A 606 20.36 -28.47 -1.95
C THR A 606 21.17 -29.60 -1.35
N ASP A 607 20.56 -30.77 -1.18
CA ASP A 607 21.28 -31.94 -0.69
C ASP A 607 22.07 -32.64 -1.80
N ALA A 608 22.85 -33.66 -1.42
CA ALA A 608 23.67 -34.45 -2.34
C ALA A 608 22.86 -35.16 -3.45
N SER A 609 21.55 -35.34 -3.27
CA SER A 609 20.66 -35.89 -4.30
C SER A 609 20.14 -34.85 -5.29
N GLY A 610 20.49 -33.58 -5.09
CA GLY A 610 19.98 -32.45 -5.89
C GLY A 610 18.62 -31.94 -5.43
N LYS A 611 18.08 -32.42 -4.30
CA LYS A 611 16.78 -31.97 -3.79
C LYS A 611 16.95 -30.69 -2.98
N THR A 612 16.37 -29.61 -3.48
CA THR A 612 16.28 -28.32 -2.79
C THR A 612 15.20 -28.37 -1.69
N GLY A 613 15.49 -27.75 -0.55
CA GLY A 613 14.54 -27.49 0.53
C GLY A 613 15.03 -26.37 1.44
N PHE A 614 14.37 -26.18 2.56
CA PHE A 614 14.75 -25.17 3.54
C PHE A 614 15.39 -25.78 4.77
N ARG A 615 16.19 -24.98 5.46
CA ARG A 615 16.54 -25.21 6.86
C ARG A 615 16.34 -23.93 7.65
N ARG A 616 16.06 -24.07 8.95
CA ARG A 616 15.90 -22.91 9.83
C ARG A 616 17.18 -22.07 9.82
N SER A 617 17.02 -20.76 9.82
CA SER A 617 18.10 -19.79 9.90
C SER A 617 17.75 -18.72 10.92
N HIS A 618 18.75 -18.00 11.38
CA HIS A 618 18.59 -16.78 12.17
C HIS A 618 19.76 -15.85 11.90
N SER A 619 19.47 -14.65 11.43
CA SER A 619 20.44 -13.59 11.14
C SER A 619 20.36 -12.47 12.18
N GLU A 620 21.51 -11.99 12.62
CA GLU A 620 21.64 -10.87 13.57
C GLU A 620 22.63 -9.84 13.03
N PRO A 621 22.16 -8.71 12.47
CA PRO A 621 23.00 -7.61 11.98
C PRO A 621 23.45 -6.67 13.11
N HIS A 622 24.68 -6.19 13.03
CA HIS A 622 25.25 -5.21 13.95
C HIS A 622 26.11 -4.18 13.22
N ASP A 623 25.89 -2.90 13.51
CA ASP A 623 26.68 -1.80 12.94
C ASP A 623 27.81 -1.41 13.89
N ALA A 624 29.05 -1.55 13.39
CA ALA A 624 30.27 -1.17 14.07
C ALA A 624 30.83 0.12 13.47
N ASN A 625 31.12 1.10 14.31
CA ASN A 625 31.71 2.39 13.92
C ASN A 625 32.97 2.64 14.76
N SER A 626 34.12 2.80 14.11
CA SER A 626 35.39 3.04 14.80
C SER A 626 35.44 4.37 15.56
N ALA A 627 34.58 5.34 15.23
CA ALA A 627 34.41 6.57 16.02
C ALA A 627 33.51 6.40 17.26
N GLU A 628 32.85 5.24 17.40
CA GLU A 628 31.92 4.93 18.48
C GLU A 628 32.36 3.63 19.19
N PRO A 629 33.34 3.67 20.11
CA PRO A 629 33.98 2.47 20.64
C PRO A 629 33.02 1.45 21.29
N TRP A 630 31.87 1.91 21.81
CA TRP A 630 30.83 1.05 22.39
C TRP A 630 30.14 0.14 21.36
N THR A 631 30.26 0.44 20.06
CA THR A 631 29.73 -0.38 18.97
C THR A 631 30.70 -1.48 18.54
N LEU A 632 31.97 -1.45 18.97
CA LEU A 632 32.99 -2.39 18.51
C LEU A 632 32.91 -3.77 19.19
N ALA A 633 32.09 -3.92 20.22
CA ALA A 633 31.84 -5.20 20.89
C ALA A 633 30.35 -5.37 21.21
N TRP A 634 29.80 -6.53 20.89
CA TRP A 634 28.38 -6.84 21.08
C TRP A 634 28.16 -8.33 21.39
N ARG A 635 26.90 -8.73 21.48
CA ARG A 635 26.50 -10.12 21.73
C ARG A 635 25.58 -10.60 20.62
N VAL A 636 25.71 -11.87 20.24
CA VAL A 636 24.83 -12.55 19.29
C VAL A 636 24.28 -13.80 19.96
N LYS A 637 23.00 -14.11 19.76
CA LYS A 637 22.39 -15.34 20.30
C LYS A 637 22.24 -16.38 19.20
N ASN A 638 22.92 -17.52 19.34
CA ASN A 638 22.70 -18.70 18.51
C ASN A 638 21.57 -19.54 19.13
N PRO A 639 20.38 -19.62 18.50
CA PRO A 639 19.27 -20.42 19.01
C PRO A 639 19.42 -21.92 18.71
N PHE A 640 20.48 -22.33 18.02
CA PHE A 640 20.73 -23.70 17.60
C PHE A 640 21.95 -24.31 18.30
N VAL A 641 22.37 -25.49 17.85
CA VAL A 641 23.57 -26.18 18.34
C VAL A 641 24.84 -25.42 17.96
N ARG A 642 25.97 -25.78 18.60
CA ARG A 642 27.29 -25.24 18.26
C ARG A 642 27.61 -25.48 16.78
N GLN A 643 28.09 -24.45 16.09
CA GLN A 643 28.37 -24.49 14.65
C GLN A 643 29.49 -23.51 14.25
N PRO A 644 30.21 -23.75 13.14
CA PRO A 644 31.10 -22.74 12.56
C PRO A 644 30.32 -21.47 12.23
N VAL A 645 30.92 -20.29 12.47
CA VAL A 645 30.26 -19.03 12.14
C VAL A 645 30.10 -18.88 10.63
N LYS A 646 28.95 -18.34 10.21
CA LYS A 646 28.75 -17.73 8.90
C LYS A 646 28.42 -16.26 9.07
N PHE A 647 28.93 -15.38 8.21
CA PHE A 647 28.62 -13.96 8.30
C PHE A 647 28.69 -13.25 6.95
N ARG A 648 28.04 -12.09 6.89
CA ARG A 648 28.24 -11.05 5.88
C ARG A 648 28.87 -9.83 6.55
N LEU A 649 30.00 -9.35 6.02
CA LEU A 649 30.71 -8.15 6.48
C LEU A 649 30.66 -7.08 5.40
N GLU A 650 29.89 -6.02 5.62
CA GLU A 650 29.65 -4.94 4.66
C GLU A 650 30.45 -3.70 5.06
N ALA A 651 31.07 -3.03 4.09
CA ALA A 651 31.61 -1.68 4.28
C ALA A 651 30.50 -0.66 4.06
N LEU A 652 30.20 0.17 5.07
CA LEU A 652 29.13 1.17 5.00
C LEU A 652 29.66 2.53 4.52
N MET A 653 28.76 3.44 4.18
CA MET A 653 29.10 4.86 4.10
C MET A 653 29.48 5.38 5.49
N SER A 654 30.27 6.45 5.52
CA SER A 654 30.62 7.17 6.74
C SER A 654 30.19 8.63 6.64
N ALA A 655 30.59 9.44 7.62
CA ALA A 655 30.33 10.87 7.65
C ALA A 655 31.60 11.63 8.00
N ALA A 656 31.59 12.93 7.72
CA ALA A 656 32.56 13.84 8.31
C ALA A 656 32.44 13.88 9.84
N ALA A 657 33.45 14.43 10.50
CA ALA A 657 33.46 14.57 11.96
C ALA A 657 32.29 15.46 12.45
N TYR A 658 31.84 15.25 13.68
CA TYR A 658 30.72 16.01 14.26
C TYR A 658 31.00 17.52 14.36
N ASP A 659 32.26 17.91 14.45
CA ASP A 659 32.76 19.28 14.49
C ASP A 659 33.25 19.80 13.14
N ASP A 660 32.97 19.09 12.03
CA ASP A 660 33.32 19.54 10.69
C ASP A 660 32.75 20.95 10.42
N PRO A 661 33.56 21.91 9.95
CA PRO A 661 33.11 23.30 9.75
C PRO A 661 32.05 23.44 8.64
N LYS A 662 31.85 22.42 7.79
CA LYS A 662 30.80 22.39 6.77
C LYS A 662 29.48 21.83 7.29
N ALA A 663 29.44 21.32 8.53
CA ALA A 663 28.23 20.78 9.12
C ALA A 663 27.12 21.84 9.21
N ILE A 664 25.89 21.48 8.85
CA ILE A 664 24.72 22.34 8.96
C ILE A 664 24.00 22.01 10.27
N VAL A 665 23.85 22.98 11.16
CA VAL A 665 23.09 22.79 12.41
C VAL A 665 21.60 22.79 12.06
N LEU A 666 20.95 21.64 12.27
CA LEU A 666 19.50 21.48 12.06
C LEU A 666 18.71 21.90 13.30
N ALA A 667 19.22 21.56 14.50
CA ALA A 667 18.60 21.89 15.77
C ALA A 667 19.68 22.14 16.83
N ASP A 668 19.50 23.14 17.68
CA ASP A 668 20.37 23.39 18.84
C ASP A 668 19.56 23.87 20.04
N PHE A 669 19.02 22.92 20.80
CA PHE A 669 18.14 23.21 21.96
C PHE A 669 18.89 23.74 23.20
N SER A 670 20.20 23.97 23.12
CA SER A 670 20.95 24.66 24.18
C SER A 670 20.60 26.16 24.27
N ARG A 671 19.98 26.70 23.22
CA ARG A 671 19.64 28.11 23.05
C ARG A 671 18.13 28.32 23.19
N PRO A 672 17.64 29.11 24.16
CA PRO A 672 16.21 29.34 24.34
C PRO A 672 15.50 29.88 23.08
N GLU A 673 16.18 30.73 22.30
CA GLU A 673 15.66 31.32 21.07
C GLU A 673 15.50 30.32 19.91
N SER A 674 16.24 29.22 19.90
CA SER A 674 16.08 28.19 18.87
C SER A 674 14.87 27.30 19.19
N ALA A 675 14.58 27.07 20.48
CA ALA A 675 13.51 26.19 20.94
C ALA A 675 12.11 26.72 20.64
N THR A 676 11.92 28.04 20.55
CA THR A 676 10.63 28.68 20.23
C THR A 676 10.18 28.45 18.79
N ALA A 677 11.12 28.18 17.87
CA ALA A 677 10.83 27.86 16.47
C ALA A 677 10.27 26.43 16.29
N TRP A 678 10.32 25.58 17.32
CA TRP A 678 9.91 24.18 17.23
C TRP A 678 8.51 24.00 17.81
N LYS A 679 7.59 23.55 16.96
CA LYS A 679 6.25 23.15 17.36
C LYS A 679 6.35 21.90 18.24
N GLN A 680 5.77 21.99 19.44
CA GLN A 680 5.75 20.89 20.40
C GLN A 680 4.40 20.19 20.38
N THR A 681 4.42 18.87 20.30
CA THR A 681 3.23 18.01 20.39
C THR A 681 3.56 16.77 21.21
N THR A 682 2.56 16.21 21.89
CA THR A 682 2.75 15.02 22.74
C THR A 682 1.60 14.05 22.56
N ALA A 683 1.86 12.78 22.87
CA ALA A 683 0.79 11.80 23.04
C ALA A 683 -0.09 12.16 24.25
N LYS A 684 -1.33 11.68 24.24
CA LYS A 684 -2.27 11.89 25.35
C LYS A 684 -1.66 11.39 26.67
N GLY A 685 -1.66 12.24 27.70
CA GLY A 685 -1.12 11.90 29.02
C GLY A 685 0.41 11.95 29.11
N VAL A 686 1.11 12.46 28.10
CA VAL A 686 2.55 12.74 28.16
C VAL A 686 2.78 14.21 28.46
N GLY A 687 3.39 14.48 29.62
CA GLY A 687 3.90 15.81 29.99
C GLY A 687 5.30 16.00 29.42
N PHE A 688 5.63 17.21 28.99
CA PHE A 688 6.92 17.55 28.41
C PHE A 688 7.40 18.93 28.86
N SER A 689 8.70 19.05 29.10
CA SER A 689 9.38 20.34 29.24
C SER A 689 10.74 20.29 28.55
N LEU A 690 11.09 21.39 27.89
CA LEU A 690 12.38 21.64 27.28
C LEU A 690 13.08 22.77 28.03
N GLY A 691 14.34 22.56 28.42
CA GLY A 691 15.18 23.59 29.02
C GLY A 691 16.61 23.53 28.51
N ALA A 692 17.43 24.52 28.85
CA ALA A 692 18.87 24.45 28.64
C ALA A 692 19.55 23.97 29.93
N GLN A 693 20.55 23.09 29.82
CA GLN A 693 21.31 22.62 30.96
C GLN A 693 22.82 22.66 30.65
N ARG A 694 23.57 23.38 31.48
CA ARG A 694 25.04 23.40 31.42
C ARG A 694 25.61 22.17 32.13
N ALA A 695 26.54 21.47 31.49
CA ALA A 695 27.41 20.51 32.17
C ALA A 695 28.65 21.21 32.74
N ASP A 696 29.21 22.17 31.99
CA ASP A 696 30.33 23.02 32.39
C ASP A 696 30.32 24.37 31.62
N ALA A 697 31.44 25.09 31.58
CA ALA A 697 31.57 26.39 30.92
C ALA A 697 31.48 26.34 29.38
N THR A 698 31.70 25.17 28.76
CA THR A 698 31.78 25.01 27.29
C THR A 698 30.75 24.04 26.72
N ASP A 699 30.07 23.24 27.55
CA ASP A 699 29.09 22.22 27.14
C ASP A 699 27.68 22.54 27.66
N THR A 700 26.93 23.33 26.87
CA THR A 700 25.50 23.56 27.09
C THR A 700 24.70 22.67 26.14
N ALA A 701 23.72 21.94 26.66
CA ALA A 701 22.84 21.07 25.89
C ALA A 701 21.36 21.38 26.21
N GLY A 702 20.45 21.02 25.30
CA GLY A 702 19.03 21.01 25.60
C GLY A 702 18.68 19.83 26.48
N LEU A 703 17.94 20.05 27.56
CA LEU A 703 17.40 19.01 28.44
C LEU A 703 15.93 18.78 28.08
N LEU A 704 15.66 17.62 27.49
CA LEU A 704 14.31 17.13 27.22
C LEU A 704 13.87 16.30 28.41
N VAL A 705 12.77 16.70 29.06
CA VAL A 705 12.15 15.98 30.17
C VAL A 705 10.74 15.59 29.79
N ALA A 706 10.44 14.29 29.81
CA ALA A 706 9.10 13.79 29.51
C ALA A 706 8.60 12.86 30.62
N THR A 707 7.29 12.90 30.89
CA THR A 707 6.65 12.01 31.86
C THR A 707 5.42 11.37 31.21
N ASN A 708 5.38 10.04 31.17
CA ASN A 708 4.21 9.30 30.74
C ASN A 708 3.31 8.98 31.95
N ALA A 709 2.13 9.60 32.02
CA ALA A 709 1.15 9.37 33.10
C ALA A 709 0.41 8.01 33.01
N GLY A 710 0.72 7.18 32.00
CA GLY A 710 0.13 5.84 31.83
C GLY A 710 -1.20 5.81 31.08
N GLN A 711 -1.61 6.92 30.44
CA GLN A 711 -2.83 6.95 29.62
C GLN A 711 -2.67 6.26 28.25
N VAL A 712 -1.43 6.05 27.82
CA VAL A 712 -1.07 5.31 26.61
C VAL A 712 0.05 4.32 26.94
N ALA A 713 0.12 3.24 26.17
CA ALA A 713 1.19 2.24 26.29
C ALA A 713 2.57 2.88 26.03
N ARG A 714 3.64 2.25 26.57
CA ARG A 714 5.02 2.75 26.46
C ARG A 714 5.40 3.12 25.02
N ASN A 715 5.15 2.24 24.05
CA ASN A 715 5.49 2.43 22.64
C ASN A 715 4.58 3.43 21.89
N ALA A 716 3.56 3.95 22.54
CA ALA A 716 2.67 5.01 22.05
C ALA A 716 2.84 6.33 22.82
N ALA A 717 3.73 6.36 23.82
CA ALA A 717 4.03 7.53 24.62
C ALA A 717 5.21 8.28 24.01
N TRP A 718 4.93 9.43 23.40
CA TRP A 718 5.92 10.23 22.71
C TRP A 718 5.78 11.73 22.93
N VAL A 719 6.89 12.42 22.68
CA VAL A 719 7.01 13.87 22.46
C VAL A 719 7.57 14.09 21.07
N ARG A 720 7.07 15.09 20.35
CA ARG A 720 7.60 15.55 19.07
C ARG A 720 7.88 17.04 19.11
N LEU A 721 9.10 17.38 18.74
CA LEU A 721 9.52 18.73 18.37
C LEU A 721 9.62 18.77 16.84
N GLU A 722 8.92 19.69 16.17
CA GLU A 722 8.95 19.83 14.70
C GLU A 722 9.28 21.27 14.29
N GLN A 723 10.19 21.42 13.33
CA GLN A 723 10.45 22.69 12.65
C GLN A 723 10.24 22.53 11.14
N ARG A 724 9.49 23.46 10.55
CA ARG A 724 9.40 23.64 9.09
C ARG A 724 10.38 24.72 8.64
N PHE A 725 11.00 24.49 7.49
CA PHE A 725 11.96 25.39 6.88
C PHE A 725 11.31 26.12 5.71
N GLU A 726 11.37 27.45 5.72
CA GLU A 726 10.97 28.30 4.61
C GLU A 726 12.09 29.30 4.30
N PRO A 727 12.78 29.18 3.15
CA PRO A 727 12.63 28.12 2.14
C PRO A 727 13.09 26.72 2.64
N PRO A 728 12.69 25.62 1.97
CA PRO A 728 13.21 24.29 2.27
C PRO A 728 14.75 24.22 2.21
N LEU A 729 15.36 23.38 3.05
CA LEU A 729 16.80 23.20 3.11
C LEU A 729 17.32 22.27 2.01
N ASN A 730 18.46 22.63 1.42
CA ASN A 730 19.21 21.72 0.56
C ASN A 730 20.28 20.98 1.38
N LEU A 731 20.05 19.69 1.60
CA LEU A 731 20.93 18.77 2.32
C LEU A 731 21.56 17.70 1.40
N LYS A 732 21.58 17.92 0.08
CA LYS A 732 22.12 16.96 -0.90
C LYS A 732 23.53 16.49 -0.56
N ALA A 733 24.38 17.42 -0.13
CA ALA A 733 25.76 17.15 0.27
C ALA A 733 25.92 16.82 1.77
N HIS A 734 24.82 16.76 2.54
CA HIS A 734 24.80 16.64 4.00
C HIS A 734 23.76 15.61 4.48
N GLN A 735 23.78 14.41 3.89
CA GLN A 735 22.71 13.41 4.09
C GLN A 735 22.82 12.63 5.41
N ALA A 736 24.01 12.59 6.01
CA ALA A 736 24.26 11.95 7.30
C ALA A 736 23.89 12.91 8.44
N LEU A 737 23.57 12.37 9.61
CA LEU A 737 23.30 13.15 10.82
C LEU A 737 24.32 12.83 11.90
N GLY A 738 24.69 13.85 12.67
CA GLY A 738 25.47 13.72 13.89
C GLY A 738 24.73 14.33 15.07
N VAL A 739 24.71 13.63 16.19
CA VAL A 739 24.06 14.12 17.41
C VAL A 739 24.87 13.74 18.65
N ALA A 740 25.07 14.70 19.54
CA ALA A 740 25.54 14.42 20.89
C ALA A 740 24.33 14.21 21.81
N LEU A 741 24.29 13.10 22.54
CA LEU A 741 23.24 12.84 23.51
C LEU A 741 23.80 12.24 24.80
N GLU A 742 23.13 12.52 25.90
CA GLU A 742 23.38 11.90 27.20
C GLU A 742 22.06 11.44 27.78
N GLY A 743 21.96 10.11 27.92
CA GLY A 743 20.76 9.40 28.34
C GLY A 743 20.71 9.09 29.83
N ASP A 744 19.51 8.79 30.31
CA ASP A 744 19.27 8.28 31.67
C ASP A 744 19.27 6.74 31.73
N GLY A 745 19.33 6.06 30.58
CA GLY A 745 19.37 4.61 30.43
C GLY A 745 18.01 3.93 30.63
N LEU A 746 16.89 4.66 30.49
CA LEU A 746 15.55 4.09 30.62
C LEU A 746 15.04 3.39 29.35
N GLY A 747 15.75 3.51 28.21
CA GLY A 747 15.44 2.81 26.96
C GLY A 747 14.37 3.50 26.13
N GLU A 748 14.19 4.81 26.28
CA GLU A 748 13.48 5.64 25.32
C GLU A 748 14.20 5.65 23.96
N LEU A 749 13.48 6.09 22.93
CA LEU A 749 13.98 6.22 21.58
C LEU A 749 14.08 7.71 21.23
N VAL A 750 15.26 8.17 20.85
CA VAL A 750 15.41 9.45 20.15
C VAL A 750 15.29 9.17 18.66
N ALA A 751 14.24 9.68 18.02
CA ALA A 751 14.09 9.59 16.57
C ALA A 751 14.32 10.96 15.93
N ILE A 752 15.18 11.01 14.91
CA ILE A 752 15.39 12.21 14.10
C ILE A 752 14.84 11.92 12.71
N ARG A 753 13.87 12.72 12.28
CA ARG A 753 13.13 12.56 11.03
C ARG A 753 13.31 13.77 10.15
N LEU A 754 13.60 13.52 8.87
CA LEU A 754 13.57 14.53 7.81
C LEU A 754 12.44 14.23 6.82
N GLU A 755 11.81 15.27 6.28
CA GLU A 755 10.71 15.15 5.31
C GLU A 755 10.85 16.17 4.17
N SER A 756 10.46 15.77 2.97
CA SER A 756 10.35 16.64 1.79
C SER A 756 8.89 17.02 1.53
N PRO A 757 8.61 18.05 0.72
CA PRO A 757 7.25 18.40 0.31
C PRO A 757 6.44 17.20 -0.21
N PRO A 758 5.20 16.98 0.26
CA PRO A 758 4.42 15.81 -0.14
C PRO A 758 4.19 15.68 -1.64
N HIS A 759 4.06 16.80 -2.36
CA HIS A 759 3.88 16.81 -3.81
C HIS A 759 5.13 16.38 -4.60
N LEU A 760 6.32 16.38 -3.97
CA LEU A 760 7.59 15.96 -4.58
C LEU A 760 8.02 14.55 -4.19
N ALA A 761 7.69 14.12 -2.97
CA ALA A 761 8.17 12.85 -2.40
C ALA A 761 7.07 12.02 -1.76
N PHE A 762 5.80 12.25 -2.10
CA PHE A 762 4.63 11.54 -1.57
C PHE A 762 4.62 11.40 -0.04
N GLY A 763 5.09 12.42 0.67
CA GLY A 763 5.15 12.44 2.14
C GLY A 763 6.16 11.46 2.74
N ALA A 764 7.15 10.99 1.97
CA ALA A 764 8.28 10.18 2.43
C ALA A 764 8.92 10.75 3.68
N VAL A 765 9.44 9.85 4.52
CA VAL A 765 10.20 10.22 5.72
C VAL A 765 11.53 9.49 5.76
N ALA A 766 12.54 10.17 6.29
CA ALA A 766 13.89 9.62 6.50
C ALA A 766 14.19 9.59 8.00
N ASP A 767 13.75 8.50 8.65
CA ASP A 767 13.92 8.28 10.08
C ASP A 767 15.29 7.69 10.41
N ARG A 768 15.87 8.12 11.53
CA ARG A 768 17.07 7.56 12.16
C ARG A 768 16.85 7.47 13.66
N TYR A 769 17.16 6.32 14.25
CA TYR A 769 16.80 6.04 15.63
C TYR A 769 18.01 5.78 16.52
N VAL A 770 18.03 6.39 17.70
CA VAL A 770 18.99 6.13 18.77
C VAL A 770 18.25 5.57 19.99
N PRO A 771 18.40 4.27 20.31
CA PRO A 771 17.93 3.75 21.59
C PRO A 771 18.79 4.33 22.72
N VAL A 772 18.15 4.84 23.77
CA VAL A 772 18.80 5.48 24.92
C VAL A 772 18.78 4.53 26.12
N ASP A 773 19.45 3.39 25.97
CA ASP A 773 19.61 2.34 26.99
C ASP A 773 20.91 2.46 27.80
N PHE A 774 21.58 3.62 27.67
CA PHE A 774 22.88 3.90 28.26
C PHE A 774 22.87 5.19 29.09
N ARG A 775 23.90 5.34 29.92
CA ARG A 775 24.21 6.56 30.66
C ARG A 775 25.49 7.19 30.15
N GLY A 776 25.62 8.50 30.35
CA GLY A 776 26.78 9.28 29.93
C GLY A 776 26.67 9.79 28.50
N ARG A 777 27.56 10.71 28.15
CA ARG A 777 27.56 11.39 26.85
C ARG A 777 28.10 10.49 25.74
N ARG A 778 27.38 10.43 24.62
CA ARG A 778 27.79 9.81 23.36
C ARG A 778 27.60 10.77 22.21
N ILE A 779 28.50 10.72 21.23
CA ILE A 779 28.29 11.32 19.91
C ILE A 779 28.00 10.16 18.98
N VAL A 780 26.86 10.23 18.28
CA VAL A 780 26.38 9.16 17.39
C VAL A 780 26.30 9.69 15.97
N THR A 781 26.79 8.89 15.02
CA THR A 781 26.69 9.15 13.59
C THR A 781 25.59 8.28 12.97
N LEU A 782 24.59 8.91 12.38
CA LEU A 782 23.40 8.29 11.82
C LEU A 782 23.37 8.50 10.31
N VAL A 783 23.71 7.47 9.53
CA VAL A 783 23.77 7.58 8.07
C VAL A 783 22.52 6.99 7.44
N GLU A 784 22.27 5.70 7.65
CA GLU A 784 21.21 4.92 7.02
C GLU A 784 19.82 5.38 7.49
N THR A 785 18.85 5.44 6.58
CA THR A 785 17.45 5.65 6.96
C THR A 785 16.78 4.33 7.33
N GLU A 786 15.87 4.38 8.30
CA GLU A 786 15.24 3.20 8.87
C GLU A 786 13.74 3.15 8.59
N SER A 787 13.23 1.95 8.32
CA SER A 787 11.79 1.69 8.19
C SER A 787 11.33 0.53 9.09
N ALA A 788 12.16 -0.49 9.31
CA ALA A 788 11.78 -1.72 10.00
C ALA A 788 11.22 -1.48 11.42
N ARG A 789 11.93 -0.66 12.21
CA ARG A 789 11.55 -0.34 13.60
C ARG A 789 10.42 0.68 13.72
N TRP A 790 10.02 1.34 12.61
CA TRP A 790 8.91 2.31 12.64
C TRP A 790 7.62 1.66 13.16
N ASN A 791 7.37 0.41 12.76
CA ASN A 791 6.18 -0.36 13.14
C ASN A 791 6.20 -0.90 14.58
N ASP A 792 7.29 -0.71 15.33
CA ASP A 792 7.36 -1.13 16.73
C ASP A 792 6.74 -0.06 17.66
N TYR A 793 6.45 1.13 17.12
CA TYR A 793 5.94 2.29 17.84
C TYR A 793 4.67 2.86 17.20
N VAL A 794 3.90 3.61 17.99
CA VAL A 794 2.71 4.34 17.53
C VAL A 794 3.04 5.83 17.46
N TRP A 795 2.98 6.41 16.26
CA TRP A 795 3.41 7.79 15.99
C TRP A 795 2.26 8.79 15.89
N ASN A 796 1.06 8.35 15.44
CA ASN A 796 -0.12 9.20 15.23
C ASN A 796 0.13 10.44 14.35
N ASP A 797 0.93 10.29 13.30
CA ASP A 797 1.39 11.36 12.40
C ASP A 797 0.76 11.30 11.00
N GLY A 798 -0.17 10.37 10.78
CA GLY A 798 -0.84 10.15 9.49
C GLY A 798 0.03 9.49 8.42
N LYS A 799 1.22 8.97 8.78
CA LYS A 799 2.08 8.25 7.83
C LYS A 799 1.66 6.79 7.68
N SER A 800 1.90 6.25 6.49
CA SER A 800 1.59 4.88 6.09
C SER A 800 2.86 4.11 5.76
N LEU A 801 2.74 2.78 5.66
CA LEU A 801 3.85 1.90 5.24
C LEU A 801 4.50 2.35 3.92
N TYR A 802 3.72 2.92 3.00
CA TYR A 802 4.21 3.39 1.72
C TYR A 802 5.23 4.54 1.87
N ASN A 803 4.94 5.50 2.74
CA ASN A 803 5.83 6.64 3.01
C ASN A 803 7.18 6.20 3.60
N LEU A 804 7.21 5.06 4.30
CA LEU A 804 8.35 4.58 5.08
C LEU A 804 9.19 3.55 4.33
N TYR A 805 8.54 2.61 3.63
CA TYR A 805 9.20 1.47 3.01
C TYR A 805 9.47 1.69 1.54
N ARG A 806 8.56 2.32 0.79
CA ARG A 806 8.67 2.48 -0.66
C ARG A 806 9.28 3.81 -1.07
N GLU A 807 8.89 4.90 -0.41
CA GLU A 807 9.32 6.23 -0.83
C GLU A 807 10.67 6.65 -0.25
N THR A 808 11.28 7.63 -0.91
CA THR A 808 12.53 8.28 -0.49
C THR A 808 12.35 9.80 -0.47
N ILE A 809 12.94 10.48 0.52
CA ILE A 809 12.92 11.94 0.54
C ILE A 809 13.85 12.50 -0.54
N ASN A 810 13.59 13.74 -0.96
CA ASN A 810 14.49 14.51 -1.81
C ASN A 810 15.38 15.40 -0.92
N PHE A 811 16.64 15.03 -0.76
CA PHE A 811 17.60 15.80 0.04
C PHE A 811 17.91 17.19 -0.55
N ASP A 812 17.59 17.47 -1.82
CA ASP A 812 17.73 18.82 -2.39
C ASP A 812 16.69 19.79 -1.80
N VAL A 813 15.57 19.26 -1.27
CA VAL A 813 14.39 20.04 -0.85
C VAL A 813 13.78 19.43 0.42
N VAL A 814 14.45 19.61 1.56
CA VAL A 814 13.97 19.17 2.88
C VAL A 814 13.10 20.25 3.50
N GLN A 815 11.80 19.96 3.64
CA GLN A 815 10.80 20.88 4.17
C GLN A 815 10.82 20.97 5.69
N SER A 816 11.14 19.88 6.39
CA SER A 816 11.05 19.84 7.84
C SER A 816 11.98 18.83 8.47
N ALA A 817 12.34 19.13 9.72
CA ALA A 817 12.99 18.20 10.64
C ALA A 817 12.12 18.03 11.88
N SER A 818 12.09 16.80 12.42
CA SER A 818 11.49 16.56 13.74
C SER A 818 12.37 15.67 14.61
N VAL A 819 12.32 15.94 15.91
CA VAL A 819 12.98 15.17 16.96
C VAL A 819 11.91 14.59 17.85
N TRP A 820 11.92 13.28 18.02
CA TRP A 820 10.98 12.57 18.86
C TRP A 820 11.69 11.95 20.04
N LEU A 821 11.04 12.04 21.21
CA LEU A 821 11.33 11.19 22.35
C LEU A 821 10.17 10.21 22.49
N GLN A 822 10.39 8.96 22.10
CA GLN A 822 9.37 7.91 21.97
C GLN A 822 9.68 6.75 22.94
N ASN A 823 8.73 5.82 23.12
CA ASN A 823 8.91 4.63 23.96
C ASN A 823 9.05 4.96 25.47
N LEU A 824 8.32 5.97 25.93
CA LEU A 824 8.44 6.52 27.29
C LEU A 824 7.80 5.62 28.35
N ALA A 825 8.59 5.19 29.34
CA ALA A 825 8.12 4.31 30.41
C ALA A 825 7.04 4.98 31.29
N PRO A 826 5.92 4.30 31.58
CA PRO A 826 4.86 4.86 32.42
C PRO A 826 5.36 5.09 33.85
N GLY A 827 4.95 6.20 34.46
CA GLY A 827 5.28 6.57 35.83
C GLY A 827 6.74 6.96 36.06
N LYS A 828 7.56 7.05 35.00
CA LYS A 828 8.95 7.51 35.07
C LYS A 828 9.10 8.87 34.41
N VAL A 829 10.05 9.64 34.93
CA VAL A 829 10.50 10.89 34.31
C VAL A 829 11.73 10.57 33.47
N THR A 830 11.56 10.57 32.15
CA THR A 830 12.64 10.40 31.19
C THR A 830 13.39 11.72 31.02
N ARG A 831 14.72 11.66 31.02
CA ARG A 831 15.63 12.80 30.80
C ARG A 831 16.65 12.46 29.73
N CYS A 832 16.64 13.25 28.66
CA CYS A 832 17.65 13.16 27.61
C CYS A 832 18.27 14.54 27.41
N ARG A 833 19.58 14.66 27.63
CA ARG A 833 20.36 15.83 27.24
C ARG A 833 20.75 15.68 25.78
N LEU A 834 20.43 16.66 24.96
CA LEU A 834 20.64 16.66 23.52
C LEU A 834 21.47 17.87 23.12
N GLY A 835 22.67 17.64 22.59
CA GLY A 835 23.48 18.65 21.93
C GLY A 835 22.95 18.99 20.54
N PRO A 836 23.65 19.86 19.79
CA PRO A 836 23.25 20.22 18.44
C PRO A 836 23.09 18.99 17.53
N ILE A 837 21.98 18.93 16.82
CA ILE A 837 21.77 17.97 15.73
C ILE A 837 22.31 18.61 14.46
N LYS A 838 23.23 17.92 13.79
CA LYS A 838 23.92 18.45 12.62
C LYS A 838 23.71 17.52 11.42
N ALA A 839 23.42 18.10 10.27
CA ALA A 839 23.56 17.44 8.99
C ALA A 839 25.04 17.50 8.57
N LEU A 840 25.62 16.34 8.28
CA LEU A 840 27.03 16.14 8.04
C LEU A 840 27.25 15.65 6.60
N PRO A 841 28.38 16.03 5.96
CA PRO A 841 28.78 15.41 4.71
C PRO A 841 28.85 13.88 4.83
N MET A 842 28.13 13.17 3.96
CA MET A 842 28.23 11.72 3.83
C MET A 842 29.43 11.39 2.94
N LEU A 843 30.31 10.52 3.40
CA LEU A 843 31.59 10.24 2.76
C LEU A 843 31.78 8.72 2.57
N PRO A 844 32.36 8.27 1.45
CA PRO A 844 32.74 6.87 1.31
C PRO A 844 33.83 6.52 2.34
N GLY A 845 33.72 5.35 2.95
CA GLY A 845 34.70 4.78 3.87
C GLY A 845 35.41 3.56 3.29
N THR A 846 36.53 3.19 3.92
CA THR A 846 37.31 2.00 3.58
C THR A 846 37.58 1.17 4.83
N LEU A 847 37.27 -0.12 4.79
CA LEU A 847 37.70 -1.09 5.79
C LEU A 847 39.02 -1.69 5.34
N LYS A 848 40.09 -1.50 6.11
CA LYS A 848 41.40 -2.09 5.83
C LYS A 848 41.70 -3.22 6.79
N ASN A 849 41.98 -4.41 6.26
CA ASN A 849 42.26 -5.61 7.04
C ASN A 849 41.25 -5.85 8.18
N PRO A 850 39.94 -5.87 7.91
CA PRO A 850 38.96 -6.03 8.97
C PRO A 850 39.13 -7.38 9.68
N ALA A 851 38.84 -7.39 10.97
CA ALA A 851 38.96 -8.53 11.86
C ALA A 851 37.65 -8.70 12.63
N ILE A 852 37.19 -9.94 12.72
CA ILE A 852 36.03 -10.34 13.51
C ILE A 852 36.53 -11.29 14.60
N MET A 853 36.18 -10.99 15.84
CA MET A 853 36.45 -11.84 17.00
C MET A 853 35.15 -12.43 17.53
N ILE A 854 35.11 -13.74 17.76
CA ILE A 854 33.98 -14.43 18.40
C ILE A 854 34.51 -15.37 19.48
N ASN A 855 34.02 -15.22 20.70
CA ASN A 855 34.42 -16.01 21.88
C ASN A 855 35.95 -16.11 22.05
N GLY A 856 36.66 -14.99 21.79
CA GLY A 856 38.12 -14.89 21.90
C GLY A 856 38.91 -15.41 20.70
N MET A 857 38.26 -15.99 19.69
CA MET A 857 38.91 -16.41 18.44
C MET A 857 38.77 -15.31 17.38
N THR A 858 39.89 -14.89 16.81
CA THR A 858 39.94 -13.80 15.82
C THR A 858 40.28 -14.33 14.44
N VAL A 859 39.50 -13.87 13.45
CA VAL A 859 39.77 -14.06 12.03
C VAL A 859 39.96 -12.70 11.35
N VAL A 860 41.00 -12.57 10.54
CA VAL A 860 41.38 -11.32 9.84
C VAL A 860 41.25 -11.54 8.33
N PHE A 861 40.66 -10.58 7.62
CA PHE A 861 40.52 -10.60 6.17
C PHE A 861 41.55 -9.64 5.55
N PRO A 862 42.65 -10.12 4.96
CA PRO A 862 43.76 -9.27 4.49
C PRO A 862 43.43 -8.56 3.16
N VAL A 863 42.42 -7.71 3.18
CA VAL A 863 41.86 -7.01 2.02
C VAL A 863 41.37 -5.61 2.40
N GLU A 864 41.10 -4.79 1.39
CA GLU A 864 40.40 -3.51 1.55
C GLU A 864 38.99 -3.63 0.97
N LEU A 865 38.00 -3.07 1.66
CA LEU A 865 36.61 -2.95 1.23
C LEU A 865 36.23 -1.48 1.20
N THR A 866 35.75 -0.99 0.07
CA THR A 866 35.14 0.35 -0.03
C THR A 866 33.64 0.26 0.23
N SER A 867 33.01 1.38 0.64
CA SER A 867 31.57 1.45 0.88
C SER A 867 30.73 0.77 -0.22
N GLY A 868 29.81 -0.08 0.20
CA GLY A 868 28.97 -0.91 -0.67
C GLY A 868 29.56 -2.28 -1.00
N SER A 869 30.86 -2.50 -0.81
CA SER A 869 31.48 -3.82 -0.95
C SER A 869 31.26 -4.67 0.29
N TRP A 870 31.23 -6.00 0.14
CA TRP A 870 31.07 -6.91 1.28
C TRP A 870 31.81 -8.24 1.11
N ILE A 871 32.11 -8.89 2.24
CA ILE A 871 32.57 -10.29 2.29
C ILE A 871 31.40 -11.17 2.73
N GLU A 872 31.17 -12.27 2.02
CA GLU A 872 30.42 -13.42 2.56
C GLU A 872 31.43 -14.48 2.99
N GLY A 873 31.37 -14.89 4.26
CA GLY A 873 32.22 -15.94 4.83
C GLY A 873 31.39 -17.11 5.32
N ASN A 874 31.53 -18.26 4.65
CA ASN A 874 30.85 -19.52 5.00
C ASN A 874 31.78 -20.57 5.64
N GLY A 875 33.07 -20.25 5.74
CA GLY A 875 34.13 -21.12 6.24
C GLY A 875 35.51 -20.58 5.84
N PRO A 876 36.60 -21.17 6.34
CA PRO A 876 37.97 -20.72 6.04
C PRO A 876 38.31 -20.79 4.55
N ASP A 877 37.72 -21.73 3.81
CA ASP A 877 37.95 -21.95 2.37
C ASP A 877 36.88 -21.32 1.46
N ASP A 878 35.83 -20.73 2.06
CA ASP A 878 34.74 -20.08 1.31
C ASP A 878 34.47 -18.68 1.83
N CYS A 879 35.37 -17.77 1.47
CA CYS A 879 35.22 -16.34 1.67
C CYS A 879 35.32 -15.61 0.32
N THR A 880 34.32 -14.81 -0.02
CA THR A 880 34.28 -14.07 -1.29
C THR A 880 34.03 -12.60 -1.04
N LEU A 881 34.86 -11.74 -1.64
CA LEU A 881 34.66 -10.29 -1.69
C LEU A 881 33.84 -9.93 -2.91
N TYR A 882 32.74 -9.20 -2.68
CA TYR A 882 31.85 -8.67 -3.69
C TYR A 882 31.91 -7.15 -3.71
N GLY A 883 31.73 -6.56 -4.90
CA GLY A 883 31.54 -5.12 -5.07
C GLY A 883 30.06 -4.70 -4.92
N PRO A 884 29.75 -3.40 -5.01
CA PRO A 884 28.41 -2.86 -4.70
C PRO A 884 27.24 -3.40 -5.55
N LYS A 885 27.53 -4.01 -6.71
CA LYS A 885 26.52 -4.62 -7.58
C LYS A 885 26.48 -6.14 -7.47
N GLY A 886 27.27 -6.72 -6.56
CA GLY A 886 27.42 -8.17 -6.36
C GLY A 886 28.37 -8.86 -7.33
N GLU A 887 29.13 -8.12 -8.11
CA GLU A 887 30.24 -8.65 -8.89
C GLU A 887 31.31 -9.24 -7.96
N THR A 888 31.82 -10.43 -8.29
CA THR A 888 32.91 -11.05 -7.54
C THR A 888 34.21 -10.30 -7.84
N ILE A 889 34.82 -9.74 -6.80
CA ILE A 889 36.12 -9.07 -6.88
C ILE A 889 37.25 -10.09 -6.73
N LYS A 890 37.21 -10.90 -5.67
CA LYS A 890 38.16 -12.00 -5.44
C LYS A 890 37.70 -12.96 -4.34
N LYS A 891 38.26 -14.17 -4.35
CA LYS A 891 38.28 -15.04 -3.17
C LYS A 891 39.27 -14.49 -2.14
N VAL A 892 38.91 -14.55 -0.87
CA VAL A 892 39.71 -14.02 0.24
C VAL A 892 40.17 -15.18 1.10
N THR A 893 41.48 -15.32 1.32
CA THR A 893 41.99 -16.27 2.30
C THR A 893 42.07 -15.57 3.66
N PRO A 894 41.22 -15.95 4.64
CA PRO A 894 41.29 -15.40 5.98
C PRO A 894 42.58 -15.84 6.70
N ARG A 895 43.02 -15.03 7.69
CA ARG A 895 44.13 -15.35 8.59
C ARG A 895 43.61 -15.55 10.01
N GLY A 896 44.09 -16.58 10.69
CA GLY A 896 43.65 -16.94 12.05
C GLY A 896 42.70 -18.14 12.06
N ALA A 897 42.32 -18.60 13.25
CA ALA A 897 41.41 -19.73 13.42
C ALA A 897 39.97 -19.33 13.09
N TRP A 898 39.23 -20.18 12.36
CA TRP A 898 37.83 -19.91 12.04
C TRP A 898 36.95 -20.02 13.31
N PRO A 899 36.22 -18.96 13.69
CA PRO A 899 35.45 -18.98 14.93
C PRO A 899 34.23 -19.90 14.88
N HIS A 900 33.74 -20.26 16.05
CA HIS A 900 32.51 -21.04 16.23
C HIS A 900 31.51 -20.25 17.09
N LEU A 901 30.23 -20.44 16.80
CA LEU A 901 29.13 -20.02 17.65
C LEU A 901 28.77 -21.17 18.59
N ASP A 902 28.84 -20.94 19.88
CA ASP A 902 28.26 -21.82 20.89
C ASP A 902 26.74 -21.65 20.93
N ALA A 903 26.01 -22.64 21.46
CA ALA A 903 24.59 -22.49 21.71
C ALA A 903 24.35 -21.39 22.77
N GLY A 904 23.38 -20.50 22.52
CA GLY A 904 23.12 -19.35 23.40
C GLY A 904 23.95 -18.12 23.04
N VAL A 905 24.41 -17.38 24.06
CA VAL A 905 25.02 -16.05 23.88
C VAL A 905 26.51 -16.16 23.53
N ASN A 906 26.91 -15.50 22.45
CA ASN A 906 28.28 -15.39 21.97
C ASN A 906 28.76 -13.95 22.06
N ARG A 907 30.05 -13.73 22.36
CA ARG A 907 30.67 -12.40 22.43
C ARG A 907 31.37 -12.11 21.11
N CYS A 908 30.98 -11.02 20.46
CA CYS A 908 31.51 -10.59 19.18
C CYS A 908 32.28 -9.28 19.34
N ALA A 909 33.31 -9.08 18.54
CA ALA A 909 33.96 -7.79 18.37
C ALA A 909 34.44 -7.57 16.94
N PHE A 910 34.55 -6.31 16.55
CA PHE A 910 35.04 -5.86 15.26
C PHE A 910 36.26 -4.96 15.44
N ALA A 911 37.24 -5.12 14.58
CA ALA A 911 38.36 -4.22 14.45
C ALA A 911 38.74 -4.07 12.98
N CYS A 912 39.39 -2.97 12.62
CA CYS A 912 40.06 -2.81 11.35
C CYS A 912 41.32 -1.97 11.55
N ALA A 913 42.25 -2.02 10.59
CA ALA A 913 43.39 -1.14 10.61
C ALA A 913 42.92 0.33 10.55
N ALA A 914 43.65 1.21 11.24
CA ALA A 914 43.39 2.64 11.19
C ALA A 914 43.49 3.15 9.74
N THR A 915 42.52 3.95 9.34
CA THR A 915 42.52 4.70 8.08
C THR A 915 42.51 6.19 8.38
N ASN A 916 42.92 7.02 7.43
CA ASN A 916 42.63 8.44 7.48
C ASN A 916 41.10 8.65 7.43
N ALA A 917 40.62 9.78 7.94
CA ALA A 917 39.20 10.12 7.92
C ALA A 917 38.57 9.93 6.52
N PRO A 918 37.31 9.46 6.42
CA PRO A 918 36.34 9.31 7.51
C PRO A 918 36.50 8.02 8.34
N PRO A 919 35.98 7.97 9.58
CA PRO A 919 36.03 6.78 10.42
C PRO A 919 35.42 5.55 9.74
N PRO A 920 36.08 4.37 9.77
CA PRO A 920 35.54 3.14 9.23
C PRO A 920 34.20 2.75 9.89
N ARG A 921 33.22 2.38 9.05
CA ARG A 921 31.92 1.82 9.47
C ARG A 921 31.67 0.50 8.76
N ALA A 922 31.21 -0.50 9.49
CA ALA A 922 30.92 -1.82 8.99
C ALA A 922 29.58 -2.34 9.51
N ARG A 923 28.87 -3.13 8.70
CA ARG A 923 27.76 -3.98 9.17
C ARG A 923 28.20 -5.43 9.18
N VAL A 924 28.10 -6.08 10.33
CA VAL A 924 28.38 -7.51 10.51
C VAL A 924 27.06 -8.23 10.74
N THR A 925 26.63 -9.02 9.76
CA THR A 925 25.46 -9.90 9.90
C THR A 925 25.92 -11.32 10.16
N VAL A 926 25.65 -11.85 11.35
CA VAL A 926 25.97 -13.24 11.71
C VAL A 926 24.78 -14.14 11.39
N PHE A 927 25.02 -15.28 10.74
CA PHE A 927 23.99 -16.27 10.41
C PHE A 927 24.17 -17.54 11.24
N CYS A 928 23.12 -17.92 11.96
CA CYS A 928 23.00 -19.18 12.68
C CYS A 928 22.10 -20.13 11.88
N VAL A 929 22.49 -21.38 11.76
CA VAL A 929 21.77 -22.37 10.95
C VAL A 929 21.25 -23.51 11.83
N GLY A 930 20.00 -23.92 11.58
CA GLY A 930 19.30 -24.96 12.32
C GLY A 930 19.00 -26.21 11.50
N ALA A 931 18.03 -27.00 11.99
CA ALA A 931 17.56 -28.22 11.36
C ALA A 931 16.88 -27.96 10.00
N ARG A 932 16.89 -28.98 9.14
CA ARG A 932 16.19 -28.99 7.85
C ARG A 932 14.68 -29.15 8.06
N LEU A 933 13.90 -28.58 7.14
CA LEU A 933 12.46 -28.81 6.99
C LEU A 933 12.18 -29.86 5.92
#